data_AF-A0A7V4FDK0-F1
#
_entry.id   AF-A0A7V4FDK0-F1
#
_cell.length_a   1.000
_cell.length_b   1.000
_cell.length_c   1.000
_cell.angle_alpha   90.00
_cell.angle_beta   90.00
_cell.angle_gamma   90.00
#
_symmetry.space_group_name_H-M   'P 1'
#
loop_
_entity.id
_entity.type
_entity.pdbx_description
1 polymer ?
#
loop_
_entity_poly.entity_id
_entity_poly.type
_entity_poly.pdbx_seq_one_letter_code
_entity_poly.pdbx_strand_id
1 'polypeptide(L)'
;SLDSLSLKYIKKGLEVLGIKENELGYEKRWAIDTIYRLFIIDSLFKKPLETPKYLDENVLFLNNNKDSLVKTYLFLLNQLKRKDFIGISEKKEIAKIKREIENQVANLKKRTIEKEYLFYLIAAFLVGDSYYKKALSKLKEKEIHTLLAEIPYLFSDEEASEDDYLRGVILKEYEIFYDTTKEIELETLFGILRKVEMIDLYRANLAYLLGVEKFLRELKDFSWEKDFEEINLNGITIALGGKRNNYYNKDYRIIVDIGGNDYYTVKNRGIAIENFSSLIIDLEGDDFYYGKNIATLASGIIGSGFLFDLAGNDIYCAEDFSLGSGILGVGILWDQAGDDIYQGKTFSCGSGFYGIGLLIDFSGNDNYRIYNFGQGFGSTFGYGLLFDLEGNDGYYAGGKYLHIPLLPNDYRSFSQGFALGFRPEASGGIGFLCDMAGNDFYNGDVFTQGCGYWYSLGMLYDRKGNDKYYATEYAQGAGIHLAIGILVDSCGDDFYYSRLGPSQGEGHDLALGILIDNDGDDFYYASGGQGIGLTNSFGLFLDKNGDDLYFNKEERFGQGFANEARGFGGIGLFIDIRGNDLYGKKGMGENNSSWVAGTYAYGIDELKEKEKIEEIADTAIKDLEKMEIEELFKYASKWEVGNAKKIVREARSELIKRKEKAVEYIIEKKLSTKNSLELRAIEEIACSLPSLIKPHLMDSINSENTQTRANVIYLLGKIKAKEAIPLLVKALRDKRNRPRWILNTFAEIGDTSVFYEICHHLNSSDEPTRIYACYALGKLKDQRGIGYLIKKLKDRIFTVRQSAEIALGEIGVSIVPVLLDSLSKNKNEDFEKSVLRVINRIIPKLDTLKNLKERVKIKNLLISYLDVDNLSLKTLAIEGLSLFKEKEIKEILRKKIPFESDPLILRKLKEGAEL
;
A
#
# COMPACT_ATOMS: atom_id res chain seq x y z
N SER A 1 5.63 -19.21 -0.66
CA SER A 1 4.98 -18.51 -1.78
C SER A 1 5.36 -19.08 -3.17
N LEU A 2 6.15 -18.39 -4.00
CA LEU A 2 6.25 -18.70 -5.44
C LEU A 2 7.21 -19.86 -5.78
N ASP A 3 6.66 -21.03 -6.11
CA ASP A 3 7.45 -22.18 -6.57
C ASP A 3 7.67 -22.23 -8.10
N SER A 4 8.36 -23.28 -8.58
CA SER A 4 8.69 -23.45 -10.00
C SER A 4 7.48 -23.69 -10.92
N LEU A 5 6.37 -24.20 -10.41
CA LEU A 5 5.10 -24.39 -11.11
C LEU A 5 4.35 -23.05 -11.20
N SER A 6 4.20 -22.33 -10.10
CA SER A 6 3.62 -20.98 -10.10
C SER A 6 4.36 -20.04 -11.05
N LEU A 7 5.70 -20.05 -11.00
CA LEU A 7 6.54 -19.26 -11.89
C LEU A 7 6.45 -19.71 -13.37
N LYS A 8 6.10 -20.97 -13.67
CA LYS A 8 5.81 -21.44 -15.05
C LYS A 8 4.50 -20.83 -15.56
N TYR A 9 3.42 -20.85 -14.77
CA TYR A 9 2.13 -20.29 -15.18
C TYR A 9 2.16 -18.75 -15.26
N ILE A 10 2.85 -18.07 -14.33
CA ILE A 10 3.12 -16.62 -14.43
C ILE A 10 3.86 -16.31 -15.73
N LYS A 11 4.92 -17.05 -16.07
CA LYS A 11 5.71 -16.79 -17.30
C LYS A 11 4.92 -17.12 -18.57
N LYS A 12 4.06 -18.14 -18.58
CA LYS A 12 3.09 -18.39 -19.66
C LYS A 12 2.17 -17.18 -19.88
N GLY A 13 1.60 -16.61 -18.81
CA GLY A 13 0.77 -15.41 -18.90
C GLY A 13 1.51 -14.18 -19.44
N LEU A 14 2.73 -13.92 -18.94
CA LEU A 14 3.57 -12.84 -19.46
C LEU A 14 3.95 -13.04 -20.93
N GLU A 15 4.24 -14.28 -21.34
CA GLU A 15 4.50 -14.62 -22.74
C GLU A 15 3.27 -14.39 -23.63
N VAL A 16 2.09 -14.84 -23.22
CA VAL A 16 0.82 -14.58 -23.93
C VAL A 16 0.58 -13.08 -24.10
N LEU A 17 0.77 -12.30 -23.04
CA LEU A 17 0.61 -10.84 -23.09
C LEU A 17 1.71 -10.14 -23.92
N GLY A 18 2.84 -10.80 -24.17
CA GLY A 18 3.99 -10.22 -24.86
C GLY A 18 4.71 -9.19 -23.99
N ILE A 19 4.97 -9.57 -22.73
CA ILE A 19 5.61 -8.79 -21.66
C ILE A 19 6.77 -9.61 -21.11
N LYS A 20 7.90 -8.98 -20.77
CA LYS A 20 9.01 -9.65 -20.09
C LYS A 20 8.95 -9.42 -18.58
N GLU A 21 9.47 -10.35 -17.80
CA GLU A 21 9.50 -10.30 -16.34
C GLU A 21 10.07 -8.97 -15.79
N ASN A 22 11.13 -8.46 -16.44
CA ASN A 22 11.77 -7.18 -16.11
C ASN A 22 11.03 -5.93 -16.63
N GLU A 23 9.90 -6.10 -17.33
CA GLU A 23 9.01 -5.02 -17.79
C GLU A 23 7.76 -4.87 -16.91
N LEU A 24 7.59 -5.74 -15.92
CA LEU A 24 6.67 -5.53 -14.79
C LEU A 24 7.17 -4.42 -13.85
N GLY A 25 8.48 -4.22 -13.80
CA GLY A 25 9.12 -3.14 -13.08
C GLY A 25 8.99 -1.79 -13.81
N TYR A 26 8.72 -0.75 -13.04
CA TYR A 26 8.48 0.61 -13.53
C TYR A 26 9.09 1.65 -12.60
N GLU A 27 9.80 2.64 -13.15
CA GLU A 27 10.57 3.60 -12.35
C GLU A 27 9.67 4.75 -11.84
N LYS A 28 8.81 4.40 -10.87
CA LYS A 28 7.74 5.22 -10.28
C LYS A 28 8.25 6.36 -9.37
N ARG A 29 9.17 7.20 -9.86
CA ARG A 29 9.69 8.43 -9.22
C ARG A 29 8.71 9.62 -9.29
N TRP A 30 7.43 9.40 -8.97
CA TRP A 30 6.37 10.39 -9.17
C TRP A 30 6.28 11.41 -8.00
N ALA A 31 6.53 10.97 -6.77
CA ALA A 31 6.74 11.83 -5.61
C ALA A 31 8.21 12.27 -5.48
N ILE A 32 8.42 13.46 -4.90
CA ILE A 32 9.74 14.11 -4.78
C ILE A 32 10.47 13.68 -3.50
N ASP A 33 9.75 13.29 -2.44
CA ASP A 33 10.40 12.82 -1.22
C ASP A 33 11.25 11.57 -1.49
N THR A 34 12.50 11.66 -1.06
CA THR A 34 13.53 10.62 -1.08
C THR A 34 14.26 10.52 0.26
N ILE A 35 13.81 11.28 1.27
CA ILE A 35 14.32 11.19 2.64
C ILE A 35 13.74 9.95 3.30
N TYR A 36 12.41 9.80 3.26
CA TYR A 36 11.69 8.74 3.98
C TYR A 36 11.62 7.39 3.24
N ARG A 37 12.03 7.36 1.98
CA ARG A 37 11.84 6.19 1.12
C ARG A 37 12.78 5.03 1.48
N LEU A 38 12.20 3.90 1.88
CA LEU A 38 12.93 2.66 2.15
C LEU A 38 13.48 2.03 0.87
N PHE A 39 14.70 1.48 0.95
CA PHE A 39 15.35 0.86 -0.22
C PHE A 39 14.61 -0.37 -0.72
N ILE A 40 14.03 -1.18 0.18
CA ILE A 40 13.33 -2.42 -0.19
C ILE A 40 12.08 -2.14 -1.04
N ILE A 41 11.25 -1.17 -0.66
CA ILE A 41 10.05 -0.75 -1.42
C ILE A 41 10.45 -0.29 -2.83
N ASP A 42 11.52 0.52 -2.91
CA ASP A 42 12.06 0.99 -4.18
C ASP A 42 12.68 -0.16 -5.00
N SER A 43 13.08 -1.29 -4.38
CA SER A 43 13.58 -2.50 -5.05
C SER A 43 12.44 -3.36 -5.61
N LEU A 44 11.43 -3.66 -4.78
CA LEU A 44 10.26 -4.45 -5.14
C LEU A 44 9.45 -3.79 -6.26
N PHE A 45 9.32 -2.45 -6.29
CA PHE A 45 8.72 -1.74 -7.43
C PHE A 45 9.48 -1.90 -8.76
N LYS A 46 10.77 -2.26 -8.73
CA LYS A 46 11.56 -2.57 -9.94
C LYS A 46 11.45 -4.04 -10.34
N LYS A 47 10.92 -4.91 -9.47
CA LYS A 47 10.80 -6.36 -9.66
C LYS A 47 9.61 -6.93 -8.84
N PRO A 48 8.35 -6.75 -9.29
CA PRO A 48 7.18 -7.14 -8.50
C PRO A 48 7.14 -8.59 -8.01
N LEU A 49 7.73 -9.53 -8.76
CA LEU A 49 7.78 -10.95 -8.40
C LEU A 49 8.84 -11.30 -7.33
N GLU A 50 9.68 -10.35 -6.89
CA GLU A 50 10.52 -10.57 -5.69
C GLU A 50 9.76 -10.36 -4.37
N THR A 51 8.55 -9.78 -4.39
CA THR A 51 7.77 -9.49 -3.17
C THR A 51 7.38 -10.74 -2.38
N PRO A 52 6.83 -11.82 -2.99
CA PRO A 52 6.48 -13.02 -2.22
C PRO A 52 7.71 -13.75 -1.67
N LYS A 53 8.83 -13.72 -2.41
CA LYS A 53 10.11 -14.23 -1.90
C LYS A 53 10.64 -13.39 -0.73
N TYR A 54 10.44 -12.08 -0.75
CA TYR A 54 10.80 -11.22 0.38
C TYR A 54 9.96 -11.55 1.62
N LEU A 55 8.67 -11.83 1.45
CA LEU A 55 7.81 -12.29 2.54
C LEU A 55 8.27 -13.65 3.08
N ASP A 56 8.48 -14.65 2.20
CA ASP A 56 9.06 -15.96 2.54
C ASP A 56 10.38 -15.81 3.34
N GLU A 57 11.24 -14.85 2.97
CA GLU A 57 12.50 -14.55 3.67
C GLU A 57 12.32 -13.83 5.02
N ASN A 58 11.21 -13.11 5.26
CA ASN A 58 10.89 -12.53 6.57
C ASN A 58 10.33 -13.60 7.52
N VAL A 59 9.31 -14.35 7.09
CA VAL A 59 8.72 -15.49 7.83
C VAL A 59 9.80 -16.48 8.26
N LEU A 60 10.64 -16.91 7.31
CA LEU A 60 11.72 -17.85 7.57
C LEU A 60 12.77 -17.27 8.52
N PHE A 61 13.03 -15.96 8.51
CA PHE A 61 13.93 -15.35 9.47
C PHE A 61 13.32 -15.31 10.88
N LEU A 62 12.08 -14.85 11.01
CA LEU A 62 11.39 -14.71 12.31
C LEU A 62 11.30 -16.07 13.01
N ASN A 63 10.72 -17.08 12.36
CA ASN A 63 10.57 -18.42 12.94
C ASN A 63 11.92 -19.05 13.36
N ASN A 64 12.95 -19.01 12.51
CA ASN A 64 14.29 -19.54 12.85
C ASN A 64 15.06 -18.77 13.93
N ASN A 65 14.54 -17.62 14.38
CA ASN A 65 15.21 -16.76 15.34
C ASN A 65 14.29 -16.24 16.45
N LYS A 66 13.10 -16.85 16.63
CA LYS A 66 12.07 -16.37 17.55
C LYS A 66 12.61 -16.11 18.95
N ASP A 67 13.41 -17.04 19.49
CA ASP A 67 14.07 -16.95 20.81
C ASP A 67 15.15 -15.84 20.99
N SER A 68 15.31 -14.88 20.06
CA SER A 68 16.41 -13.89 20.12
C SER A 68 16.01 -12.48 19.68
N LEU A 69 15.47 -11.73 20.64
CA LEU A 69 15.25 -10.27 20.61
C LEU A 69 16.32 -9.48 19.85
N VAL A 70 17.61 -9.74 20.11
CA VAL A 70 18.70 -8.96 19.49
C VAL A 70 18.82 -9.25 18.00
N LYS A 71 18.60 -10.49 17.56
CA LYS A 71 18.58 -10.84 16.12
C LYS A 71 17.36 -10.23 15.42
N THR A 72 16.17 -10.39 15.99
CA THR A 72 14.91 -9.87 15.44
C THR A 72 14.98 -8.36 15.27
N TYR A 73 15.38 -7.62 16.32
CA TYR A 73 15.58 -6.18 16.24
C TYR A 73 16.57 -5.75 15.13
N LEU A 74 17.72 -6.43 15.01
CA LEU A 74 18.72 -6.13 13.98
C LEU A 74 18.21 -6.44 12.56
N PHE A 75 17.41 -7.49 12.39
CA PHE A 75 16.78 -7.84 11.11
C PHE A 75 15.75 -6.80 10.68
N LEU A 76 14.82 -6.42 11.58
CA LEU A 76 13.79 -5.42 11.29
C LEU A 76 14.40 -4.05 10.99
N LEU A 77 15.38 -3.61 11.78
CA LEU A 77 16.17 -2.39 11.51
C LEU A 77 16.90 -2.45 10.16
N ASN A 78 17.33 -3.64 9.74
CA ASN A 78 17.97 -3.83 8.44
C ASN A 78 17.02 -3.65 7.25
N GLN A 79 15.71 -3.85 7.42
CA GLN A 79 14.70 -3.54 6.40
C GLN A 79 14.47 -2.02 6.28
N LEU A 80 14.61 -1.30 7.39
CA LEU A 80 14.50 0.17 7.47
C LEU A 80 15.76 0.92 6.96
N LYS A 81 16.71 0.22 6.31
CA LYS A 81 18.02 0.77 5.91
C LYS A 81 17.92 1.94 4.93
N ARG A 82 18.55 3.05 5.35
CA ARG A 82 18.82 4.26 4.54
C ARG A 82 20.30 4.32 4.13
N LYS A 83 20.66 5.29 3.28
CA LYS A 83 22.06 5.59 2.91
C LYS A 83 22.97 5.78 4.13
N ASP A 84 22.44 6.37 5.19
CA ASP A 84 23.20 6.77 6.38
C ASP A 84 23.63 5.56 7.26
N PHE A 85 23.04 4.37 7.03
CA PHE A 85 23.42 3.11 7.67
C PHE A 85 24.50 2.33 6.88
N ILE A 86 24.88 2.78 5.67
CA ILE A 86 25.85 2.07 4.82
C ILE A 86 27.24 2.12 5.45
N GLY A 87 27.80 0.95 5.77
CA GLY A 87 29.14 0.79 6.34
C GLY A 87 29.18 0.53 7.85
N ILE A 88 28.05 0.60 8.55
CA ILE A 88 27.94 0.16 9.95
C ILE A 88 28.08 -1.38 9.99
N SER A 89 28.88 -1.88 10.92
CA SER A 89 29.09 -3.32 11.11
C SER A 89 28.47 -3.76 12.43
N GLU A 90 27.33 -4.44 12.37
CA GLU A 90 26.54 -4.92 13.50
C GLU A 90 27.42 -5.62 14.54
N LYS A 91 28.27 -6.57 14.11
CA LYS A 91 29.23 -7.29 14.98
C LYS A 91 30.20 -6.37 15.72
N LYS A 92 30.60 -5.23 15.13
CA LYS A 92 31.47 -4.23 15.79
C LYS A 92 30.70 -3.37 16.79
N GLU A 93 29.47 -2.96 16.47
CA GLU A 93 28.64 -2.17 17.38
C GLU A 93 28.18 -3.00 18.59
N ILE A 94 27.77 -4.27 18.39
CA ILE A 94 27.47 -5.21 19.49
C ILE A 94 28.69 -5.35 20.41
N ALA A 95 29.88 -5.61 19.86
CA ALA A 95 31.10 -5.77 20.66
C ALA A 95 31.51 -4.48 21.40
N LYS A 96 31.30 -3.32 20.78
CA LYS A 96 31.52 -2.01 21.39
C LYS A 96 30.56 -1.77 22.56
N ILE A 97 29.25 -1.98 22.35
CA ILE A 97 28.21 -1.76 23.37
C ILE A 97 28.37 -2.74 24.53
N LYS A 98 28.60 -4.05 24.27
CA LYS A 98 28.87 -5.02 25.35
C LYS A 98 30.03 -4.59 26.24
N ARG A 99 31.15 -4.13 25.66
CA ARG A 99 32.29 -3.61 26.41
C ARG A 99 31.95 -2.33 27.20
N GLU A 100 31.08 -1.46 26.69
CA GLU A 100 30.60 -0.27 27.41
C GLU A 100 29.70 -0.65 28.60
N ILE A 101 28.88 -1.70 28.46
CA ILE A 101 28.08 -2.29 29.54
C ILE A 101 28.99 -2.96 30.57
N GLU A 102 29.95 -3.80 30.16
CA GLU A 102 30.92 -4.46 31.04
C GLU A 102 31.72 -3.47 31.90
N ASN A 103 32.19 -2.37 31.30
CA ASN A 103 32.85 -1.27 32.02
C ASN A 103 31.93 -0.64 33.08
N GLN A 104 30.63 -0.54 32.82
CA GLN A 104 29.66 0.02 33.75
C GLN A 104 29.25 -0.98 34.85
N VAL A 105 29.16 -2.29 34.55
CA VAL A 105 29.07 -3.35 35.57
C VAL A 105 30.26 -3.27 36.53
N ALA A 106 31.48 -3.12 36.00
CA ALA A 106 32.68 -2.94 36.80
C ALA A 106 32.69 -1.63 37.63
N ASN A 107 31.81 -0.67 37.36
CA ASN A 107 31.60 0.51 38.20
C ASN A 107 30.51 0.31 39.26
N LEU A 108 29.46 -0.46 38.96
CA LEU A 108 28.43 -0.85 39.94
C LEU A 108 29.04 -1.74 41.04
N LYS A 109 29.85 -2.75 40.67
CA LYS A 109 30.59 -3.63 41.60
C LYS A 109 31.52 -2.92 42.58
N LYS A 110 31.93 -1.66 42.30
CA LYS A 110 32.75 -0.83 43.22
C LYS A 110 31.92 -0.13 44.30
N ARG A 111 30.58 -0.17 44.21
CA ARG A 111 29.66 0.51 45.11
C ARG A 111 28.88 -0.45 46.01
N THR A 112 28.49 -1.60 45.47
CA THR A 112 27.92 -2.72 46.24
C THR A 112 28.17 -4.05 45.52
N ILE A 113 28.03 -5.16 46.25
CA ILE A 113 28.09 -6.54 45.76
C ILE A 113 26.68 -7.19 45.81
N GLU A 114 25.75 -6.61 46.57
CA GLU A 114 24.36 -7.07 46.64
C GLU A 114 23.68 -6.96 45.28
N LYS A 115 22.89 -7.99 44.93
CA LYS A 115 22.07 -8.05 43.69
C LYS A 115 22.90 -7.95 42.41
N GLU A 116 24.08 -8.58 42.39
CA GLU A 116 24.98 -8.60 41.23
C GLU A 116 24.29 -9.06 39.92
N TYR A 117 23.29 -9.94 40.01
CA TYR A 117 22.49 -10.40 38.86
C TYR A 117 21.80 -9.24 38.10
N LEU A 118 21.37 -8.19 38.79
CA LEU A 118 20.77 -7.00 38.14
C LEU A 118 21.81 -6.08 37.49
N PHE A 119 23.11 -6.19 37.83
CA PHE A 119 24.09 -5.18 37.44
C PHE A 119 24.27 -5.07 35.93
N TYR A 120 24.16 -6.17 35.17
CA TYR A 120 24.28 -6.11 33.72
C TYR A 120 23.06 -5.43 33.08
N LEU A 121 21.85 -5.72 33.55
CA LEU A 121 20.62 -5.08 33.08
C LEU A 121 20.61 -3.57 33.40
N ILE A 122 20.99 -3.19 34.62
CA ILE A 122 21.14 -1.79 35.04
C ILE A 122 22.22 -1.08 34.22
N ALA A 123 23.37 -1.71 34.00
CA ALA A 123 24.44 -1.16 33.17
C ALA A 123 24.00 -0.99 31.71
N ALA A 124 23.25 -1.94 31.15
CA ALA A 124 22.65 -1.86 29.83
C ALA A 124 21.69 -0.66 29.70
N PHE A 125 20.83 -0.44 30.70
CA PHE A 125 19.90 0.69 30.72
C PHE A 125 20.63 2.03 30.82
N LEU A 126 21.67 2.14 31.66
CA LEU A 126 22.48 3.36 31.78
C LEU A 126 23.31 3.67 30.51
N VAL A 127 23.75 2.64 29.78
CA VAL A 127 24.41 2.80 28.47
C VAL A 127 23.39 3.22 27.40
N GLY A 128 22.20 2.60 27.40
CA GLY A 128 21.09 2.99 26.51
C GLY A 128 20.69 4.45 26.68
N ASP A 129 20.47 4.90 27.91
CA ASP A 129 20.18 6.30 28.25
C ASP A 129 21.25 7.27 27.74
N SER A 130 22.53 6.86 27.79
CA SER A 130 23.65 7.65 27.25
C SER A 130 23.60 7.78 25.73
N TYR A 131 23.06 6.78 25.02
CA TYR A 131 22.87 6.84 23.58
C TYR A 131 21.59 7.57 23.18
N TYR A 132 20.48 7.40 23.91
CA TYR A 132 19.24 8.13 23.65
C TYR A 132 19.42 9.65 23.79
N LYS A 133 20.18 10.09 24.79
CA LYS A 133 20.54 11.52 24.98
C LYS A 133 21.41 12.08 23.86
N LYS A 134 22.16 11.23 23.12
CA LYS A 134 22.88 11.62 21.89
C LYS A 134 21.93 11.64 20.69
N ALA A 135 21.04 10.65 20.57
CA ALA A 135 20.01 10.57 19.53
C ALA A 135 19.18 11.87 19.45
N LEU A 136 18.82 12.44 20.60
CA LEU A 136 18.02 13.67 20.68
C LEU A 136 18.85 14.98 20.71
N SER A 137 20.18 14.94 20.67
CA SER A 137 21.03 16.10 21.02
C SER A 137 20.97 17.29 20.05
N LYS A 138 20.26 17.16 18.92
CA LYS A 138 20.01 18.23 17.94
C LYS A 138 18.62 18.86 18.07
N LEU A 139 17.74 18.29 18.89
CA LEU A 139 16.42 18.84 19.17
C LEU A 139 16.50 19.82 20.34
N LYS A 140 15.71 20.88 20.28
CA LYS A 140 15.48 21.76 21.45
C LYS A 140 14.41 21.15 22.35
N GLU A 141 14.43 21.49 23.64
CA GLU A 141 13.39 21.12 24.61
C GLU A 141 11.96 21.39 24.09
N LYS A 142 11.68 22.60 23.58
CA LYS A 142 10.39 22.92 22.95
C LYS A 142 10.04 22.00 21.76
N GLU A 143 11.03 21.54 21.01
CA GLU A 143 10.81 20.65 19.86
C GLU A 143 10.49 19.22 20.34
N ILE A 144 11.08 18.76 21.44
CA ILE A 144 10.69 17.52 22.13
C ILE A 144 9.26 17.65 22.68
N HIS A 145 8.89 18.78 23.27
CA HIS A 145 7.52 19.02 23.74
C HIS A 145 6.51 19.03 22.58
N THR A 146 6.82 19.63 21.43
CA THR A 146 5.99 19.53 20.23
C THR A 146 5.86 18.09 19.72
N LEU A 147 6.92 17.26 19.74
CA LEU A 147 6.78 15.83 19.42
C LEU A 147 5.80 15.14 20.38
N LEU A 148 5.97 15.32 21.69
CA LEU A 148 5.11 14.70 22.72
C LEU A 148 3.66 15.22 22.72
N ALA A 149 3.41 16.39 22.16
CA ALA A 149 2.07 16.95 22.02
C ALA A 149 1.34 16.50 20.74
N GLU A 150 2.03 16.47 19.60
CA GLU A 150 1.40 16.24 18.29
C GLU A 150 1.44 14.78 17.82
N ILE A 151 2.40 13.96 18.29
CA ILE A 151 2.47 12.53 17.90
C ILE A 151 1.18 11.77 18.24
N PRO A 152 0.57 11.90 19.44
CA PRO A 152 -0.69 11.23 19.73
C PRO A 152 -1.85 11.69 18.84
N TYR A 153 -1.84 12.95 18.40
CA TYR A 153 -2.86 13.52 17.52
C TYR A 153 -2.63 13.18 16.03
N LEU A 154 -1.43 12.73 15.64
CA LEU A 154 -1.11 12.41 14.24
C LEU A 154 -1.96 11.27 13.64
N PHE A 155 -2.60 10.47 14.48
CA PHE A 155 -3.42 9.31 14.11
C PHE A 155 -4.88 9.42 14.62
N SER A 156 -5.32 10.60 15.06
CA SER A 156 -6.72 10.83 15.49
C SER A 156 -7.69 10.92 14.31
N ASP A 157 -8.99 11.10 14.60
CA ASP A 157 -9.97 11.49 13.58
C ASP A 157 -10.16 13.01 13.50
N GLU A 158 -9.88 13.60 12.33
CA GLU A 158 -10.20 15.00 12.02
C GLU A 158 -11.71 15.29 12.08
N GLU A 159 -12.57 14.27 11.91
CA GLU A 159 -14.03 14.42 12.04
C GLU A 159 -14.59 14.06 13.44
N ALA A 160 -13.78 13.55 14.39
CA ALA A 160 -14.23 13.24 15.75
C ALA A 160 -13.61 14.17 16.82
N SER A 161 -14.34 15.22 17.20
CA SER A 161 -13.94 16.16 18.27
C SER A 161 -13.76 15.52 19.66
N GLU A 162 -14.12 14.24 19.83
CA GLU A 162 -13.81 13.47 21.03
C GLU A 162 -12.31 13.14 21.16
N ASP A 163 -11.55 13.15 20.06
CA ASP A 163 -10.10 12.86 20.06
C ASP A 163 -9.23 14.11 20.30
N ASP A 164 -9.80 15.32 20.30
CA ASP A 164 -9.04 16.59 20.48
C ASP A 164 -8.27 16.65 21.80
N TYR A 165 -8.63 15.85 22.80
CA TYR A 165 -7.89 15.73 24.05
C TYR A 165 -6.49 15.13 23.88
N LEU A 166 -6.25 14.33 22.83
CA LEU A 166 -4.96 13.66 22.58
C LEU A 166 -3.83 14.68 22.35
N ARG A 167 -4.11 15.83 21.74
CA ARG A 167 -3.09 16.87 21.51
C ARG A 167 -2.61 17.41 22.85
N GLY A 168 -1.36 17.12 23.20
CA GLY A 168 -0.74 17.55 24.46
C GLY A 168 -1.14 16.75 25.70
N VAL A 169 -1.89 15.64 25.59
CA VAL A 169 -2.32 14.84 26.75
C VAL A 169 -1.13 14.38 27.61
N ILE A 170 -0.05 13.95 26.97
CA ILE A 170 1.17 13.49 27.63
C ILE A 170 1.83 14.63 28.42
N LEU A 171 1.90 15.85 27.87
CA LEU A 171 2.50 16.99 28.57
C LEU A 171 1.68 17.42 29.80
N LYS A 172 0.35 17.26 29.72
CA LYS A 172 -0.58 17.52 30.83
C LYS A 172 -0.37 16.54 32.00
N GLU A 173 0.06 15.31 31.76
CA GLU A 173 0.45 14.37 32.83
C GLU A 173 1.64 14.86 33.66
N TYR A 174 2.52 15.68 33.07
CA TYR A 174 3.71 16.24 33.73
C TYR A 174 3.55 17.74 34.10
N GLU A 175 2.31 18.26 34.12
CA GLU A 175 1.97 19.67 34.38
C GLU A 175 2.61 20.69 33.41
N ILE A 176 3.10 20.25 32.25
CA ILE A 176 3.76 21.13 31.26
C ILE A 176 2.71 21.80 30.38
N PHE A 177 2.66 23.13 30.43
CA PHE A 177 1.77 23.93 29.58
C PHE A 177 2.14 23.82 28.09
N TYR A 178 1.16 23.46 27.27
CA TYR A 178 1.22 23.49 25.81
C TYR A 178 -0.02 24.16 25.24
N ASP A 179 0.15 24.91 24.15
CA ASP A 179 -0.90 25.70 23.52
C ASP A 179 -1.56 24.91 22.39
N THR A 180 -2.50 24.04 22.75
CA THR A 180 -3.20 23.13 21.84
C THR A 180 -4.07 23.84 20.79
N THR A 181 -4.31 25.15 20.96
CA THR A 181 -5.03 26.00 19.99
C THR A 181 -4.24 26.31 18.72
N LYS A 182 -2.94 25.95 18.69
CA LYS A 182 -2.07 26.12 17.52
C LYS A 182 -1.81 24.77 16.87
N GLU A 183 -2.40 24.57 15.70
CA GLU A 183 -2.06 23.46 14.82
C GLU A 183 -0.59 23.55 14.36
N ILE A 184 0.07 22.39 14.26
CA ILE A 184 1.43 22.26 13.75
C ILE A 184 1.38 21.56 12.40
N GLU A 185 1.86 22.23 11.35
CA GLU A 185 1.91 21.64 10.00
C GLU A 185 2.78 20.36 9.98
N LEU A 186 2.33 19.32 9.26
CA LEU A 186 3.05 18.06 9.11
C LEU A 186 4.51 18.24 8.63
N GLU A 187 4.77 19.21 7.75
CA GLU A 187 6.13 19.54 7.30
C GLU A 187 7.04 20.04 8.45
N THR A 188 6.47 20.76 9.42
CA THR A 188 7.18 21.18 10.65
C THR A 188 7.45 19.98 11.56
N LEU A 189 6.46 19.09 11.75
CA LEU A 189 6.62 17.89 12.58
C LEU A 189 7.71 16.95 12.01
N PHE A 190 7.62 16.62 10.72
CA PHE A 190 8.66 15.88 10.02
C PHE A 190 10.00 16.64 9.94
N GLY A 191 9.98 17.97 9.97
CA GLY A 191 11.16 18.83 10.10
C GLY A 191 11.88 18.71 11.45
N ILE A 192 11.17 18.38 12.53
CA ILE A 192 11.75 18.04 13.84
C ILE A 192 12.28 16.60 13.84
N LEU A 193 11.49 15.63 13.37
CA LEU A 193 11.87 14.21 13.34
C LEU A 193 13.19 13.97 12.57
N ARG A 194 13.44 14.73 11.50
CA ARG A 194 14.70 14.72 10.73
C ARG A 194 15.96 15.10 11.52
N LYS A 195 15.84 15.58 12.76
CA LYS A 195 16.98 15.95 13.63
C LYS A 195 17.47 14.82 14.53
N VAL A 196 16.73 13.71 14.64
CA VAL A 196 17.09 12.58 15.49
C VAL A 196 18.26 11.80 14.87
N GLU A 197 19.34 11.60 15.62
CA GLU A 197 20.52 10.85 15.16
C GLU A 197 20.25 9.34 15.22
N MET A 198 19.64 8.81 14.15
CA MET A 198 19.18 7.41 14.05
C MET A 198 20.24 6.34 14.40
N ILE A 199 21.54 6.64 14.21
CA ILE A 199 22.62 5.72 14.57
C ILE A 199 22.77 5.57 16.09
N ASP A 200 22.66 6.66 16.84
CA ASP A 200 22.72 6.60 18.31
C ASP A 200 21.38 6.15 18.91
N LEU A 201 20.25 6.41 18.24
CA LEU A 201 18.96 5.78 18.59
C LEU A 201 19.05 4.24 18.48
N TYR A 202 19.59 3.73 17.37
CA TYR A 202 19.88 2.31 17.18
C TYR A 202 20.73 1.73 18.32
N ARG A 203 21.82 2.42 18.69
CA ARG A 203 22.70 1.98 19.78
C ARG A 203 22.02 1.99 21.14
N ALA A 204 21.08 2.91 21.40
CA ALA A 204 20.32 2.95 22.64
C ALA A 204 19.46 1.70 22.79
N ASN A 205 18.67 1.41 21.76
CA ASN A 205 17.74 0.28 21.75
C ASN A 205 18.49 -1.06 21.76
N LEU A 206 19.58 -1.17 21.00
CA LEU A 206 20.48 -2.34 21.04
C LEU A 206 21.13 -2.53 22.43
N ALA A 207 21.46 -1.46 23.15
CA ALA A 207 21.97 -1.57 24.51
C ALA A 207 20.92 -2.14 25.48
N TYR A 208 19.68 -1.62 25.44
CA TYR A 208 18.58 -2.16 26.25
C TYR A 208 18.34 -3.65 25.99
N LEU A 209 18.18 -4.04 24.72
CA LEU A 209 17.89 -5.43 24.33
C LEU A 209 19.05 -6.40 24.64
N LEU A 210 20.30 -5.93 24.57
CA LEU A 210 21.46 -6.73 25.02
C LEU A 210 21.44 -6.98 26.54
N GLY A 211 20.83 -6.10 27.33
CA GLY A 211 20.56 -6.28 28.75
C GLY A 211 19.45 -7.31 28.99
N VAL A 212 18.28 -7.07 28.40
CA VAL A 212 17.08 -7.90 28.53
C VAL A 212 17.33 -9.34 28.07
N GLU A 213 17.85 -9.56 26.85
CA GLU A 213 18.11 -10.90 26.32
C GLU A 213 19.17 -11.66 27.17
N LYS A 214 20.07 -10.95 27.87
CA LYS A 214 20.97 -11.61 28.83
C LYS A 214 20.22 -12.00 30.11
N PHE A 215 19.44 -11.08 30.67
CA PHE A 215 18.72 -11.28 31.92
C PHE A 215 17.67 -12.40 31.84
N LEU A 216 16.86 -12.46 30.77
CA LEU A 216 15.90 -13.56 30.52
C LEU A 216 16.56 -14.96 30.47
N ARG A 217 17.84 -15.05 30.05
CA ARG A 217 18.60 -16.32 30.09
C ARG A 217 19.15 -16.66 31.47
N GLU A 218 19.38 -15.66 32.33
CA GLU A 218 19.87 -15.84 33.71
C GLU A 218 18.72 -16.04 34.71
N LEU A 219 17.49 -15.63 34.37
CA LEU A 219 16.29 -15.87 35.19
C LEU A 219 15.94 -17.37 35.35
N LYS A 220 16.36 -18.24 34.43
CA LYS A 220 16.10 -19.70 34.52
C LYS A 220 16.77 -20.37 35.72
N ASP A 221 17.78 -19.74 36.31
CA ASP A 221 18.47 -20.18 37.52
C ASP A 221 18.16 -19.27 38.75
N PHE A 222 17.14 -18.39 38.65
CA PHE A 222 16.85 -17.37 39.66
C PHE A 222 15.93 -17.89 40.77
N SER A 223 16.48 -18.03 41.97
CA SER A 223 15.74 -18.38 43.19
C SER A 223 15.41 -17.13 44.02
N TRP A 224 14.13 -16.90 44.32
CA TRP A 224 13.68 -15.80 45.17
C TRP A 224 12.58 -16.26 46.14
N GLU A 225 12.66 -15.81 47.39
CA GLU A 225 11.87 -16.35 48.52
C GLU A 225 10.99 -15.28 49.22
N LYS A 226 10.99 -14.03 48.74
CA LYS A 226 10.24 -12.92 49.37
C LYS A 226 8.92 -12.73 48.65
N ASP A 227 7.90 -12.30 49.39
CA ASP A 227 6.61 -11.90 48.83
C ASP A 227 6.73 -10.65 47.93
N PHE A 228 7.66 -9.73 48.26
CA PHE A 228 7.95 -8.49 47.52
C PHE A 228 9.25 -7.82 48.01
N GLU A 229 9.98 -7.10 47.15
CA GLU A 229 10.98 -6.08 47.55
C GLU A 229 11.08 -4.91 46.56
N GLU A 230 11.00 -3.67 47.07
CA GLU A 230 11.30 -2.44 46.32
C GLU A 230 12.76 -2.01 46.53
N ILE A 231 13.43 -1.63 45.44
CA ILE A 231 14.88 -1.39 45.39
C ILE A 231 15.18 -0.15 44.55
N ASN A 232 16.16 0.67 44.96
CA ASN A 232 16.76 1.68 44.09
C ASN A 232 18.24 1.37 43.85
N LEU A 233 18.63 1.19 42.58
CA LEU A 233 20.04 0.97 42.20
C LEU A 233 20.47 2.02 41.17
N ASN A 234 21.36 2.92 41.58
CA ASN A 234 21.86 4.05 40.76
C ASN A 234 20.71 4.91 40.16
N GLY A 235 19.65 5.14 40.93
CA GLY A 235 18.50 5.95 40.49
C GLY A 235 17.43 5.19 39.72
N ILE A 236 17.66 3.92 39.36
CA ILE A 236 16.63 3.05 38.75
C ILE A 236 15.80 2.43 39.87
N THR A 237 14.48 2.66 39.84
CA THR A 237 13.48 1.99 40.69
C THR A 237 13.20 0.59 40.13
N ILE A 238 13.30 -0.42 40.99
CA ILE A 238 13.10 -1.82 40.66
C ILE A 238 12.16 -2.42 41.70
N ALA A 239 11.13 -3.14 41.25
CA ALA A 239 10.33 -4.01 42.10
C ALA A 239 10.66 -5.47 41.76
N LEU A 240 10.79 -6.31 42.79
CA LEU A 240 10.90 -7.75 42.68
C LEU A 240 9.70 -8.40 43.38
N GLY A 241 8.92 -9.17 42.65
CA GLY A 241 7.71 -9.84 43.10
C GLY A 241 7.94 -11.08 43.94
N GLY A 242 6.97 -12.00 43.98
CA GLY A 242 6.99 -13.15 44.88
C GLY A 242 6.34 -14.37 44.24
N LYS A 243 5.87 -15.35 45.05
CA LYS A 243 4.94 -16.40 44.59
C LYS A 243 3.53 -16.18 45.15
N ARG A 244 3.04 -14.94 45.01
CA ARG A 244 1.79 -14.43 45.58
C ARG A 244 1.32 -13.21 44.80
N ASN A 245 0.01 -13.13 44.62
CA ASN A 245 -0.71 -11.98 44.08
C ASN A 245 -0.22 -10.64 44.69
N ASN A 246 0.54 -9.90 43.90
CA ASN A 246 1.06 -8.57 44.10
C ASN A 246 0.12 -7.53 43.44
N TYR A 247 0.52 -6.25 43.48
CA TYR A 247 -0.31 -5.17 42.95
C TYR A 247 0.55 -3.97 42.55
N TYR A 248 0.93 -3.91 41.28
CA TYR A 248 1.87 -2.93 40.75
C TYR A 248 1.16 -1.61 40.40
N ASN A 249 1.44 -0.55 41.17
CA ASN A 249 0.74 0.75 41.08
C ASN A 249 1.64 1.99 41.24
N LYS A 250 2.96 1.84 41.08
CA LYS A 250 3.95 2.93 41.14
C LYS A 250 4.77 2.99 39.85
N ASP A 251 5.47 4.11 39.64
CA ASP A 251 6.45 4.29 38.56
C ASP A 251 7.76 3.51 38.84
N TYR A 252 7.66 2.19 38.81
CA TYR A 252 8.81 1.30 38.75
C TYR A 252 9.38 1.31 37.33
N ARG A 253 10.70 1.50 37.19
CA ARG A 253 11.38 1.46 35.89
C ARG A 253 11.62 0.02 35.43
N ILE A 254 11.80 -0.91 36.37
CA ILE A 254 11.91 -2.34 36.12
C ILE A 254 10.98 -3.05 37.12
N ILE A 255 10.19 -4.01 36.64
CA ILE A 255 9.50 -5.01 37.46
C ILE A 255 9.99 -6.39 37.01
N VAL A 256 10.18 -7.29 37.98
CA VAL A 256 10.43 -8.72 37.76
C VAL A 256 9.64 -9.48 38.81
N ASP A 257 8.54 -10.12 38.44
CA ASP A 257 7.86 -11.06 39.33
C ASP A 257 8.43 -12.49 39.16
N ILE A 258 7.98 -13.40 40.02
CA ILE A 258 8.18 -14.85 39.85
C ILE A 258 6.88 -15.67 40.06
N GLY A 259 5.72 -15.00 40.16
CA GLY A 259 4.41 -15.58 39.82
C GLY A 259 3.26 -15.44 40.85
N GLY A 260 2.06 -15.75 40.37
CA GLY A 260 0.78 -15.63 41.06
C GLY A 260 -0.07 -14.52 40.45
N ASN A 261 -1.39 -14.72 40.39
CA ASN A 261 -2.30 -13.87 39.59
C ASN A 261 -2.26 -12.38 39.99
N ASP A 262 -1.69 -11.55 39.13
CA ASP A 262 -1.19 -10.23 39.47
C ASP A 262 -1.94 -9.07 38.79
N TYR A 263 -1.66 -7.85 39.27
CA TYR A 263 -2.41 -6.65 38.87
C TYR A 263 -1.48 -5.49 38.53
N TYR A 264 -1.20 -5.35 37.24
CA TYR A 264 -0.31 -4.34 36.69
C TYR A 264 -1.08 -3.08 36.26
N THR A 265 -1.03 -2.03 37.08
CA THR A 265 -1.63 -0.72 36.77
C THR A 265 -0.58 0.38 36.51
N VAL A 266 0.60 -0.03 36.05
CA VAL A 266 1.77 0.81 35.80
C VAL A 266 1.83 1.29 34.35
N LYS A 267 2.64 2.33 34.09
CA LYS A 267 2.80 2.87 32.73
C LYS A 267 3.48 1.89 31.77
N ASN A 268 4.62 1.30 32.17
CA ASN A 268 5.53 0.57 31.27
C ASN A 268 5.72 1.29 29.91
N ARG A 269 6.31 2.49 29.95
CA ARG A 269 6.58 3.31 28.76
C ARG A 269 7.93 3.99 28.75
N GLY A 270 8.47 4.25 27.56
CA GLY A 270 9.66 5.06 27.36
C GLY A 270 9.35 6.48 26.86
N ILE A 271 9.79 7.49 27.61
CA ILE A 271 9.53 8.91 27.34
C ILE A 271 10.67 9.84 27.79
N ALA A 272 11.02 10.81 26.93
CA ALA A 272 12.15 11.73 27.12
C ALA A 272 12.06 12.70 28.31
N ILE A 273 10.89 12.84 28.95
CA ILE A 273 10.68 13.67 30.16
C ILE A 273 11.01 12.89 31.45
N GLU A 274 10.80 11.58 31.46
CA GLU A 274 10.80 10.76 32.68
C GLU A 274 11.94 9.72 32.64
N ASN A 275 11.75 8.64 31.88
CA ASN A 275 12.72 7.57 31.68
C ASN A 275 12.73 7.13 30.21
N PHE A 276 13.91 7.00 29.61
CA PHE A 276 14.05 6.56 28.21
C PHE A 276 13.74 5.08 27.99
N SER A 277 13.63 4.26 29.05
CA SER A 277 13.15 2.88 28.93
C SER A 277 12.48 2.37 30.20
N SER A 278 11.59 1.39 30.07
CA SER A 278 11.01 0.62 31.17
C SER A 278 10.92 -0.87 30.83
N LEU A 279 10.73 -1.73 31.83
CA LEU A 279 10.66 -3.20 31.68
C LEU A 279 9.68 -3.81 32.70
N ILE A 280 8.88 -4.77 32.24
CA ILE A 280 8.20 -5.80 33.06
C ILE A 280 8.73 -7.16 32.59
N ILE A 281 8.88 -8.08 33.53
CA ILE A 281 8.99 -9.51 33.28
C ILE A 281 8.13 -10.21 34.34
N ASP A 282 7.10 -10.96 33.94
CA ASP A 282 6.53 -12.03 34.78
C ASP A 282 7.08 -13.40 34.36
N LEU A 283 6.72 -14.46 35.09
CA LEU A 283 7.11 -15.83 34.84
C LEU A 283 5.95 -16.86 34.93
N GLU A 284 4.90 -16.63 35.74
CA GLU A 284 3.86 -17.64 36.07
C GLU A 284 2.57 -17.02 36.71
N GLY A 285 1.50 -16.70 35.98
CA GLY A 285 0.22 -16.24 36.59
C GLY A 285 -0.91 -16.00 35.58
N ASP A 286 -2.20 -16.10 35.97
CA ASP A 286 -3.30 -15.60 35.11
C ASP A 286 -3.59 -14.13 35.50
N ASP A 287 -3.16 -13.19 34.66
CA ASP A 287 -2.76 -11.84 35.07
C ASP A 287 -3.56 -10.68 34.42
N PHE A 288 -3.54 -9.51 35.09
CA PHE A 288 -4.33 -8.34 34.66
C PHE A 288 -3.48 -7.09 34.42
N TYR A 289 -3.10 -6.89 33.17
CA TYR A 289 -2.32 -5.75 32.68
C TYR A 289 -3.24 -4.60 32.22
N TYR A 290 -3.31 -3.51 33.01
CA TYR A 290 -4.26 -2.41 32.79
C TYR A 290 -3.61 -1.01 32.61
N GLY A 291 -3.40 -0.65 31.35
CA GLY A 291 -2.85 0.61 30.87
C GLY A 291 -3.86 1.77 30.87
N LYS A 292 -4.07 2.40 32.05
CA LYS A 292 -5.04 3.50 32.28
C LYS A 292 -4.81 4.81 31.51
N ASN A 293 -3.60 5.03 31.00
CA ASN A 293 -3.21 6.23 30.25
C ASN A 293 -2.76 5.82 28.85
N ILE A 294 -2.80 6.76 27.89
CA ILE A 294 -2.22 6.50 26.57
C ILE A 294 -0.71 6.22 26.68
N ALA A 295 -0.20 5.53 25.67
CA ALA A 295 1.19 5.12 25.56
C ALA A 295 1.63 4.28 26.77
N THR A 296 0.97 3.17 27.03
CA THR A 296 1.31 2.26 28.14
C THR A 296 1.53 0.82 27.66
N LEU A 297 1.96 -0.08 28.54
CA LEU A 297 2.20 -1.52 28.27
C LEU A 297 3.06 -1.76 27.01
N ALA A 298 4.37 -1.75 27.20
CA ALA A 298 5.40 -1.87 26.16
C ALA A 298 5.43 -0.73 25.12
N SER A 299 5.03 0.49 25.51
CA SER A 299 5.01 1.66 24.61
C SER A 299 6.33 2.43 24.56
N GLY A 300 6.73 2.89 23.38
CA GLY A 300 7.76 3.91 23.19
C GLY A 300 7.20 5.12 22.44
N ILE A 301 7.24 6.31 23.04
CA ILE A 301 6.88 7.57 22.35
C ILE A 301 8.12 8.38 21.98
N ILE A 302 9.03 8.53 22.95
CA ILE A 302 10.42 8.97 22.73
C ILE A 302 11.28 8.20 23.74
N GLY A 303 11.27 6.87 23.62
CA GLY A 303 11.94 5.91 24.50
C GLY A 303 11.62 4.48 24.09
N SER A 304 11.85 3.51 24.98
CA SER A 304 11.48 2.10 24.77
C SER A 304 10.59 1.52 25.88
N GLY A 305 9.63 0.67 25.50
CA GLY A 305 8.79 -0.09 26.43
C GLY A 305 8.99 -1.58 26.19
N PHE A 306 9.06 -2.36 27.26
CA PHE A 306 9.25 -3.80 27.19
C PHE A 306 8.37 -4.49 28.24
N LEU A 307 7.57 -5.46 27.80
CA LEU A 307 6.77 -6.35 28.65
C LEU A 307 7.07 -7.77 28.15
N PHE A 308 7.41 -8.66 29.09
CA PHE A 308 7.51 -10.09 28.88
C PHE A 308 6.61 -10.78 29.88
N ASP A 309 5.65 -11.56 29.40
CA ASP A 309 5.13 -12.68 30.18
C ASP A 309 5.78 -13.98 29.68
N LEU A 310 5.73 -15.03 30.50
CA LEU A 310 6.24 -16.35 30.14
C LEU A 310 5.22 -17.51 30.35
N ALA A 311 4.09 -17.31 31.03
CA ALA A 311 3.01 -18.31 31.16
C ALA A 311 1.79 -17.76 31.93
N GLY A 312 0.64 -17.63 31.26
CA GLY A 312 -0.60 -17.14 31.88
C GLY A 312 -1.91 -17.55 31.20
N ASN A 313 -2.93 -16.71 31.36
CA ASN A 313 -4.22 -16.65 30.63
C ASN A 313 -4.77 -15.21 30.80
N ASP A 314 -4.17 -14.28 30.05
CA ASP A 314 -3.92 -12.93 30.52
C ASP A 314 -4.76 -11.86 29.82
N ILE A 315 -4.96 -10.73 30.51
CA ILE A 315 -5.79 -9.64 30.01
C ILE A 315 -4.97 -8.36 29.90
N TYR A 316 -4.55 -8.07 28.67
CA TYR A 316 -3.81 -6.90 28.25
C TYR A 316 -4.74 -5.78 27.78
N CYS A 317 -5.23 -4.97 28.72
CA CYS A 317 -6.21 -3.91 28.47
C CYS A 317 -5.57 -2.51 28.51
N ALA A 318 -5.56 -1.77 27.40
CA ALA A 318 -4.86 -0.50 27.28
C ALA A 318 -5.57 0.59 26.46
N GLU A 319 -5.24 1.84 26.78
CA GLU A 319 -5.57 3.03 25.98
C GLU A 319 -4.69 3.13 24.70
N ASP A 320 -4.88 4.19 23.90
CA ASP A 320 -4.17 4.39 22.62
C ASP A 320 -2.62 4.37 22.75
N PHE A 321 -1.89 4.05 21.68
CA PHE A 321 -0.41 3.99 21.60
C PHE A 321 0.27 2.88 22.43
N SER A 322 -0.42 1.78 22.70
CA SER A 322 -0.04 0.76 23.69
C SER A 322 0.19 -0.64 23.09
N LEU A 323 0.43 -1.65 23.94
CA LEU A 323 0.61 -3.06 23.54
C LEU A 323 1.73 -3.24 22.49
N GLY A 324 2.93 -2.80 22.87
CA GLY A 324 4.14 -2.91 22.03
C GLY A 324 4.39 -1.75 21.05
N SER A 325 3.56 -0.71 21.04
CA SER A 325 3.62 0.33 20.00
C SER A 325 4.89 1.20 20.00
N GLY A 326 5.56 1.22 18.85
CA GLY A 326 6.91 1.77 18.69
C GLY A 326 7.00 3.07 17.91
N ILE A 327 6.91 4.21 18.60
CA ILE A 327 7.26 5.54 18.06
C ILE A 327 8.67 5.95 18.47
N LEU A 328 9.48 6.33 17.47
CA LEU A 328 10.83 6.89 17.65
C LEU A 328 11.80 6.07 18.54
N GLY A 329 11.50 4.80 18.80
CA GLY A 329 12.20 3.93 19.74
C GLY A 329 11.94 2.45 19.47
N VAL A 330 11.72 1.66 20.53
CA VAL A 330 11.31 0.26 20.44
C VAL A 330 10.22 -0.06 21.46
N GLY A 331 9.10 -0.61 21.01
CA GLY A 331 8.14 -1.30 21.88
C GLY A 331 8.19 -2.81 21.65
N ILE A 332 8.10 -3.62 22.70
CA ILE A 332 7.96 -5.09 22.62
C ILE A 332 7.02 -5.56 23.72
N LEU A 333 5.82 -5.99 23.34
CA LEU A 333 5.07 -6.97 24.12
C LEU A 333 5.49 -8.35 23.60
N TRP A 334 5.78 -9.25 24.52
CA TRP A 334 6.14 -10.64 24.25
C TRP A 334 5.37 -11.50 25.25
N ASP A 335 4.48 -12.34 24.76
CA ASP A 335 3.96 -13.47 25.52
C ASP A 335 4.68 -14.76 25.09
N GLN A 336 4.40 -15.84 25.79
CA GLN A 336 5.05 -17.13 25.64
C GLN A 336 4.07 -18.31 25.71
N ALA A 337 2.91 -18.18 26.39
CA ALA A 337 1.82 -19.16 26.44
C ALA A 337 0.64 -18.71 27.33
N GLY A 338 -0.58 -18.62 26.77
CA GLY A 338 -1.85 -18.43 27.50
C GLY A 338 -3.07 -18.46 26.56
N ASP A 339 -4.31 -18.53 27.06
CA ASP A 339 -5.52 -18.22 26.26
C ASP A 339 -5.88 -16.72 26.48
N ASP A 340 -5.32 -15.81 25.67
CA ASP A 340 -5.08 -14.41 26.05
C ASP A 340 -5.98 -13.34 25.37
N ILE A 341 -6.09 -12.17 26.00
CA ILE A 341 -6.94 -11.05 25.55
C ILE A 341 -6.16 -9.74 25.40
N TYR A 342 -5.83 -9.40 24.16
CA TYR A 342 -5.12 -8.18 23.76
C TYR A 342 -6.08 -7.06 23.34
N GLN A 343 -6.55 -6.25 24.30
CA GLN A 343 -7.46 -5.14 24.05
C GLN A 343 -6.75 -3.77 24.07
N GLY A 344 -6.40 -3.27 22.89
CA GLY A 344 -5.93 -1.90 22.66
C GLY A 344 -7.00 -0.97 22.09
N LYS A 345 -6.60 0.24 21.68
CA LYS A 345 -7.48 1.23 21.01
C LYS A 345 -6.90 1.64 19.65
N THR A 346 -6.47 2.89 19.52
CA THR A 346 -5.75 3.42 18.36
C THR A 346 -4.27 3.10 18.50
N PHE A 347 -3.60 2.75 17.41
CA PHE A 347 -2.14 2.60 17.38
C PHE A 347 -1.66 1.58 18.44
N SER A 348 -2.04 0.30 18.30
CA SER A 348 -1.77 -0.73 19.32
C SER A 348 -1.57 -2.12 18.71
N CYS A 349 -0.96 -3.05 19.46
CA CYS A 349 -0.52 -4.37 19.00
C CYS A 349 0.56 -4.24 17.89
N GLY A 350 1.83 -4.45 18.27
CA GLY A 350 2.83 -3.38 18.44
C GLY A 350 3.20 -2.41 17.31
N SER A 351 2.47 -2.31 16.20
CA SER A 351 2.35 -1.14 15.31
C SER A 351 3.31 0.07 15.47
N GLY A 352 4.09 0.39 14.43
CA GLY A 352 5.26 1.29 14.50
C GLY A 352 5.32 2.44 13.48
N PHE A 353 5.81 3.59 13.92
CA PHE A 353 6.08 4.79 13.10
C PHE A 353 7.38 5.46 13.57
N TYR A 354 8.36 5.57 12.68
CA TYR A 354 9.75 6.00 12.97
C TYR A 354 10.55 5.10 13.95
N GLY A 355 9.90 4.25 14.74
CA GLY A 355 10.47 3.21 15.59
C GLY A 355 10.07 1.81 15.14
N ILE A 356 10.51 0.79 15.88
CA ILE A 356 10.06 -0.60 15.69
C ILE A 356 9.12 -0.93 16.84
N GLY A 357 8.00 -1.58 16.57
CA GLY A 357 7.11 -2.02 17.64
C GLY A 357 6.51 -3.39 17.35
N LEU A 358 6.51 -4.24 18.37
CA LEU A 358 6.27 -5.68 18.27
C LEU A 358 5.20 -6.10 19.29
N LEU A 359 4.26 -6.92 18.84
CA LEU A 359 3.62 -7.95 19.67
C LEU A 359 4.08 -9.29 19.11
N ILE A 360 4.56 -10.17 19.99
CA ILE A 360 4.89 -11.56 19.66
C ILE A 360 4.16 -12.46 20.65
N ASP A 361 3.33 -13.36 20.15
CA ASP A 361 2.79 -14.49 20.91
C ASP A 361 3.56 -15.77 20.52
N PHE A 362 3.35 -16.87 21.24
CA PHE A 362 3.96 -18.17 20.97
C PHE A 362 2.98 -19.34 20.99
N SER A 363 1.86 -19.27 21.72
CA SER A 363 0.82 -20.31 21.73
C SER A 363 -0.40 -19.96 22.60
N GLY A 364 -1.61 -19.99 22.01
CA GLY A 364 -2.84 -19.66 22.73
C GLY A 364 -4.15 -20.00 22.00
N ASN A 365 -5.18 -19.16 22.19
CA ASN A 365 -6.44 -19.13 21.43
C ASN A 365 -7.03 -17.70 21.54
N ASP A 366 -6.38 -16.74 20.90
CA ASP A 366 -6.20 -15.40 21.47
C ASP A 366 -7.14 -14.36 20.87
N ASN A 367 -7.22 -13.19 21.50
CA ASN A 367 -8.16 -12.15 21.09
C ASN A 367 -7.58 -10.74 20.99
N TYR A 368 -7.09 -10.44 19.80
CA TYR A 368 -6.61 -9.12 19.39
C TYR A 368 -7.77 -8.18 19.06
N ARG A 369 -8.01 -7.18 19.91
CA ARG A 369 -9.07 -6.17 19.71
C ARG A 369 -8.50 -4.76 19.72
N ILE A 370 -8.75 -4.03 18.64
CA ILE A 370 -8.31 -2.65 18.43
C ILE A 370 -9.37 -1.84 17.69
N TYR A 371 -9.23 -0.52 17.70
CA TYR A 371 -10.03 0.37 16.86
C TYR A 371 -9.41 0.55 15.48
N ASN A 372 -8.16 1.02 15.40
CA ASN A 372 -7.42 1.16 14.15
C ASN A 372 -5.91 1.45 14.33
N PHE A 373 -5.20 1.50 13.21
CA PHE A 373 -3.74 1.71 13.13
C PHE A 373 -2.96 0.66 13.95
N GLY A 374 -3.49 -0.56 14.05
CA GLY A 374 -3.01 -1.60 14.96
C GLY A 374 -2.69 -2.94 14.27
N GLN A 375 -2.46 -3.99 15.07
CA GLN A 375 -2.19 -5.36 14.60
C GLN A 375 -1.11 -5.40 13.51
N GLY A 376 0.11 -5.01 13.88
CA GLY A 376 1.25 -4.99 12.96
C GLY A 376 1.27 -3.82 11.97
N PHE A 377 0.60 -2.70 12.27
CA PHE A 377 0.54 -1.54 11.38
C PHE A 377 1.89 -0.82 11.22
N GLY A 378 2.24 -0.45 9.98
CA GLY A 378 3.49 0.26 9.68
C GLY A 378 3.30 1.65 9.07
N SER A 379 3.96 2.67 9.60
CA SER A 379 4.01 4.01 8.95
C SER A 379 5.43 4.59 8.92
N THR A 380 5.66 5.66 8.15
CA THR A 380 6.97 6.34 7.85
C THR A 380 8.15 5.89 8.72
N PHE A 381 9.15 5.21 8.12
CA PHE A 381 10.34 4.64 8.80
C PHE A 381 10.08 3.63 9.92
N GLY A 382 8.84 3.28 10.22
CA GLY A 382 8.49 2.29 11.21
C GLY A 382 8.41 0.88 10.64
N TYR A 383 8.59 -0.09 11.53
CA TYR A 383 8.21 -1.48 11.33
C TYR A 383 7.23 -1.85 12.44
N GLY A 384 5.99 -2.17 12.07
CA GLY A 384 5.03 -2.81 12.97
C GLY A 384 5.01 -4.31 12.72
N LEU A 385 5.05 -5.12 13.77
CA LEU A 385 4.89 -6.57 13.70
C LEU A 385 3.86 -7.03 14.74
N LEU A 386 2.90 -7.83 14.27
CA LEU A 386 2.25 -8.86 15.09
C LEU A 386 2.76 -10.19 14.54
N PHE A 387 3.31 -11.04 15.40
CA PHE A 387 3.78 -12.38 15.05
C PHE A 387 3.17 -13.39 16.01
N ASP A 388 2.22 -14.16 15.49
CA ASP A 388 1.61 -15.30 16.17
C ASP A 388 2.22 -16.62 15.68
N LEU A 389 1.89 -17.72 16.35
CA LEU A 389 2.61 -18.98 16.21
C LEU A 389 1.77 -20.27 16.27
N GLU A 390 0.83 -20.41 17.22
CA GLU A 390 0.07 -21.64 17.46
C GLU A 390 -1.26 -21.33 18.20
N GLY A 391 -2.41 -21.18 17.51
CA GLY A 391 -3.69 -20.88 18.18
C GLY A 391 -4.98 -21.20 17.41
N ASN A 392 -6.03 -20.39 17.59
CA ASN A 392 -7.30 -20.33 16.83
C ASN A 392 -7.93 -18.92 17.00
N ASP A 393 -7.42 -17.92 16.28
CA ASP A 393 -7.20 -16.59 16.84
C ASP A 393 -8.09 -15.48 16.25
N GLY A 394 -8.47 -14.55 17.13
CA GLY A 394 -9.50 -13.55 16.86
C GLY A 394 -8.94 -12.16 16.59
N TYR A 395 -8.72 -11.83 15.32
CA TYR A 395 -8.19 -10.55 14.88
C TYR A 395 -9.30 -9.53 14.55
N TYR A 396 -9.67 -8.66 15.51
CA TYR A 396 -10.74 -7.66 15.33
C TYR A 396 -10.20 -6.22 15.26
N ALA A 397 -10.47 -5.52 14.15
CA ALA A 397 -10.09 -4.12 13.96
C ALA A 397 -11.24 -3.24 13.44
N GLY A 398 -11.86 -2.43 14.31
CA GLY A 398 -12.93 -1.50 13.91
C GLY A 398 -13.77 -0.98 15.08
N GLY A 399 -15.09 -0.88 14.91
CA GLY A 399 -16.04 -0.60 15.99
C GLY A 399 -16.20 0.86 16.44
N LYS A 400 -15.13 1.69 16.41
CA LYS A 400 -15.20 3.13 16.79
C LYS A 400 -15.39 4.06 15.58
N TYR A 401 -14.44 4.07 14.64
CA TYR A 401 -14.34 5.12 13.61
C TYR A 401 -14.90 4.70 12.25
N LEU A 402 -15.92 5.40 11.75
CA LEU A 402 -16.57 5.11 10.46
C LEU A 402 -15.75 5.65 9.27
N HIS A 403 -15.83 4.98 8.11
CA HIS A 403 -15.18 5.41 6.87
C HIS A 403 -16.01 6.47 6.11
N ILE A 404 -16.43 7.50 6.83
CA ILE A 404 -17.16 8.65 6.28
C ILE A 404 -16.26 9.51 5.37
N PRO A 405 -16.81 10.17 4.33
CA PRO A 405 -18.19 10.09 3.82
C PRO A 405 -18.37 8.99 2.76
N LEU A 406 -17.41 8.07 2.58
CA LEU A 406 -17.37 7.09 1.49
C LEU A 406 -18.24 5.86 1.79
N LEU A 407 -17.96 5.20 2.91
CA LEU A 407 -18.64 4.01 3.40
C LEU A 407 -19.14 4.31 4.83
N PRO A 408 -20.27 5.03 4.95
CA PRO A 408 -20.69 5.65 6.22
C PRO A 408 -21.28 4.66 7.25
N ASN A 409 -21.33 3.36 6.94
CA ASN A 409 -21.84 2.31 7.82
C ASN A 409 -20.73 1.35 8.28
N ASP A 410 -19.50 1.57 7.83
CA ASP A 410 -18.39 0.62 7.83
C ASP A 410 -17.17 1.28 8.48
N TYR A 411 -16.28 0.51 9.09
CA TYR A 411 -15.18 1.07 9.89
C TYR A 411 -13.88 1.29 9.09
N ARG A 412 -13.08 2.27 9.53
CA ARG A 412 -11.72 2.49 9.00
C ARG A 412 -10.72 1.78 9.91
N SER A 413 -10.22 0.63 9.46
CA SER A 413 -9.44 -0.30 10.30
C SER A 413 -7.94 -0.01 10.27
N PHE A 414 -7.34 0.30 9.12
CA PHE A 414 -5.90 0.60 9.00
C PHE A 414 -4.97 -0.41 9.71
N SER A 415 -5.29 -1.72 9.70
CA SER A 415 -4.68 -2.72 10.60
C SER A 415 -4.34 -4.05 9.89
N GLN A 416 -4.02 -5.12 10.64
CA GLN A 416 -3.75 -6.48 10.12
C GLN A 416 -2.65 -6.45 9.03
N GLY A 417 -1.48 -5.96 9.42
CA GLY A 417 -0.34 -5.78 8.53
C GLY A 417 -0.45 -4.61 7.54
N PHE A 418 -1.47 -3.76 7.64
CA PHE A 418 -1.61 -2.55 6.80
C PHE A 418 -0.41 -1.60 6.97
N ALA A 419 -0.05 -0.87 5.90
CA ALA A 419 1.03 0.12 5.98
C ALA A 419 0.74 1.44 5.25
N LEU A 420 1.07 2.57 5.89
CA LEU A 420 0.73 3.94 5.45
C LEU A 420 1.96 4.83 5.23
N GLY A 421 1.88 5.74 4.25
CA GLY A 421 2.72 6.93 4.15
C GLY A 421 1.90 8.22 4.05
N PHE A 422 2.39 9.30 4.64
CA PHE A 422 1.70 10.60 4.64
C PHE A 422 1.85 11.30 3.28
N ARG A 423 0.74 11.44 2.55
CA ARG A 423 0.75 11.89 1.16
C ARG A 423 0.52 13.41 1.00
N PRO A 424 1.42 14.15 0.33
CA PRO A 424 2.71 13.77 -0.28
C PRO A 424 3.97 13.90 0.61
N GLU A 425 3.85 14.31 1.87
CA GLU A 425 4.95 14.78 2.73
C GLU A 425 6.00 13.73 3.13
N ALA A 426 5.62 12.45 3.28
CA ALA A 426 6.51 11.35 3.66
C ALA A 426 6.16 10.00 3.02
N SER A 427 7.19 9.21 2.69
CA SER A 427 7.05 7.80 2.32
C SER A 427 6.72 6.94 3.55
N GLY A 428 6.06 5.80 3.37
CA GLY A 428 5.57 4.95 4.48
C GLY A 428 6.60 4.04 5.16
N GLY A 429 6.06 3.10 5.95
CA GLY A 429 6.82 2.07 6.68
C GLY A 429 6.59 0.66 6.13
N ILE A 430 6.87 -0.33 6.97
CA ILE A 430 6.52 -1.75 6.75
C ILE A 430 5.53 -2.16 7.83
N GLY A 431 4.38 -2.69 7.44
CA GLY A 431 3.43 -3.36 8.32
C GLY A 431 3.45 -4.86 8.04
N PHE A 432 3.34 -5.66 9.10
CA PHE A 432 3.33 -7.11 8.99
C PHE A 432 2.46 -7.74 10.09
N LEU A 433 1.44 -8.51 9.69
CA LEU A 433 0.85 -9.57 10.52
C LEU A 433 1.36 -10.90 9.96
N CYS A 434 1.91 -11.74 10.84
CA CYS A 434 2.38 -13.08 10.50
C CYS A 434 1.74 -14.06 11.46
N ASP A 435 0.88 -14.94 10.96
CA ASP A 435 0.47 -16.14 11.66
C ASP A 435 1.31 -17.35 11.18
N MET A 436 1.15 -18.47 11.86
CA MET A 436 1.85 -19.71 11.58
C MET A 436 0.98 -20.97 11.77
N ALA A 437 -0.13 -20.94 12.50
CA ALA A 437 -1.12 -22.04 12.55
C ALA A 437 -2.32 -21.75 13.47
N GLY A 438 -3.53 -21.79 12.90
CA GLY A 438 -4.78 -21.83 13.67
C GLY A 438 -6.03 -22.26 12.89
N ASN A 439 -7.15 -21.56 13.11
CA ASN A 439 -8.44 -21.65 12.38
C ASN A 439 -9.13 -20.26 12.44
N ASP A 440 -8.51 -19.27 11.81
CA ASP A 440 -8.41 -17.91 12.35
C ASP A 440 -9.40 -16.94 11.74
N PHE A 441 -9.68 -15.85 12.46
CA PHE A 441 -10.72 -14.88 12.08
C PHE A 441 -10.21 -13.45 11.93
N TYR A 442 -9.84 -13.13 10.69
CA TYR A 442 -9.38 -11.81 10.26
C TYR A 442 -10.57 -10.90 9.94
N ASN A 443 -10.95 -10.04 10.88
CA ASN A 443 -12.13 -9.18 10.77
C ASN A 443 -11.77 -7.68 10.84
N GLY A 444 -11.78 -7.00 9.68
CA GLY A 444 -11.57 -5.55 9.58
C GLY A 444 -12.12 -4.97 8.29
N ASP A 445 -12.81 -3.83 8.35
CA ASP A 445 -13.58 -3.29 7.23
C ASP A 445 -12.71 -2.67 6.12
N VAL A 446 -12.06 -1.52 6.40
CA VAL A 446 -11.37 -0.72 5.36
C VAL A 446 -9.90 -0.51 5.69
N PHE A 447 -9.02 -0.71 4.71
CA PHE A 447 -7.56 -0.66 4.84
C PHE A 447 -7.03 -1.74 5.81
N THR A 448 -7.10 -3.01 5.42
CA THR A 448 -6.71 -4.13 6.29
C THR A 448 -5.98 -5.26 5.51
N GLN A 449 -5.66 -6.39 6.17
CA GLN A 449 -5.21 -7.66 5.55
C GLN A 449 -4.10 -7.46 4.50
N GLY A 450 -2.92 -7.03 4.95
CA GLY A 450 -1.73 -6.88 4.11
C GLY A 450 -1.78 -5.75 3.07
N CYS A 451 -2.76 -4.83 3.16
CA CYS A 451 -2.88 -3.71 2.23
C CYS A 451 -1.79 -2.62 2.44
N GLY A 452 -1.37 -1.95 1.37
CA GLY A 452 -0.40 -0.82 1.44
C GLY A 452 -0.92 0.49 0.85
N TYR A 453 -0.63 1.63 1.48
CA TYR A 453 -0.94 2.99 1.01
C TYR A 453 0.29 3.93 1.01
N TRP A 454 0.63 4.51 -0.16
CA TRP A 454 1.68 5.54 -0.37
C TRP A 454 3.13 5.21 0.06
N TYR A 455 3.90 4.60 -0.85
CA TYR A 455 5.31 4.23 -0.66
C TYR A 455 5.57 3.45 0.65
N SER A 456 4.63 2.56 0.98
CA SER A 456 4.69 1.60 2.08
C SER A 456 4.70 0.17 1.54
N LEU A 457 4.92 -0.79 2.45
CA LEU A 457 4.75 -2.23 2.21
C LEU A 457 3.87 -2.78 3.34
N GLY A 458 2.64 -3.16 3.01
CA GLY A 458 1.79 -3.97 3.89
C GLY A 458 1.96 -5.45 3.57
N MET A 459 1.90 -6.30 4.59
CA MET A 459 2.08 -7.75 4.48
C MET A 459 1.16 -8.48 5.45
N LEU A 460 0.43 -9.47 4.96
CA LEU A 460 -0.15 -10.54 5.77
C LEU A 460 0.44 -11.87 5.30
N TYR A 461 0.83 -12.72 6.23
CA TYR A 461 1.20 -14.11 5.96
C TYR A 461 0.44 -15.00 6.92
N ASP A 462 -0.27 -15.97 6.37
CA ASP A 462 -0.71 -17.17 7.08
C ASP A 462 -0.04 -18.41 6.46
N ARG A 463 -0.13 -19.50 7.19
CA ARG A 463 0.58 -20.73 6.98
C ARG A 463 -0.31 -21.96 7.05
N LYS A 464 -1.37 -21.95 7.85
CA LYS A 464 -2.16 -23.14 8.19
C LYS A 464 -3.46 -22.82 8.91
N GLY A 465 -4.59 -23.14 8.29
CA GLY A 465 -5.84 -23.23 9.03
C GLY A 465 -7.05 -23.66 8.19
N ASN A 466 -8.16 -22.99 8.44
CA ASN A 466 -9.43 -23.09 7.72
C ASN A 466 -10.13 -21.74 7.92
N ASP A 467 -9.58 -20.70 7.30
CA ASP A 467 -9.48 -19.35 7.85
C ASP A 467 -10.48 -18.39 7.20
N LYS A 468 -10.75 -17.26 7.88
CA LYS A 468 -11.89 -16.39 7.56
C LYS A 468 -11.48 -14.94 7.44
N TYR A 469 -11.17 -14.54 6.21
CA TYR A 469 -10.77 -13.21 5.82
C TYR A 469 -11.99 -12.34 5.47
N TYR A 470 -12.48 -11.58 6.46
CA TYR A 470 -13.64 -10.70 6.33
C TYR A 470 -13.20 -9.24 6.17
N ALA A 471 -13.61 -8.61 5.06
CA ALA A 471 -13.29 -7.23 4.72
C ALA A 471 -14.38 -6.50 3.92
N THR A 472 -14.24 -5.17 3.82
CA THR A 472 -15.13 -4.28 3.08
C THR A 472 -14.48 -3.61 1.86
N GLU A 473 -13.34 -2.93 1.97
CA GLU A 473 -12.62 -2.31 0.82
C GLU A 473 -11.12 -2.07 1.16
N TYR A 474 -10.22 -2.07 0.17
CA TYR A 474 -8.78 -1.88 0.36
C TYR A 474 -8.17 -2.92 1.31
N ALA A 475 -8.34 -4.20 0.98
CA ALA A 475 -7.93 -5.34 1.81
C ALA A 475 -7.29 -6.47 0.97
N GLN A 476 -6.93 -7.59 1.61
CA GLN A 476 -6.56 -8.86 0.96
C GLN A 476 -5.44 -8.70 -0.07
N GLY A 477 -4.32 -8.14 0.41
CA GLY A 477 -3.11 -7.90 -0.39
C GLY A 477 -3.18 -6.72 -1.36
N ALA A 478 -4.21 -5.86 -1.26
CA ALA A 478 -4.35 -4.70 -2.14
C ALA A 478 -3.19 -3.68 -2.01
N GLY A 479 -2.63 -3.26 -3.14
CA GLY A 479 -1.66 -2.16 -3.17
C GLY A 479 -2.32 -0.87 -3.65
N ILE A 480 -2.18 0.23 -2.90
CA ILE A 480 -2.90 1.50 -3.15
C ILE A 480 -1.95 2.70 -3.27
N HIS A 481 -2.13 3.51 -4.32
CA HIS A 481 -1.45 4.79 -4.54
C HIS A 481 0.08 4.75 -4.35
N LEU A 482 0.82 4.05 -5.22
CA LEU A 482 2.29 3.90 -5.13
C LEU A 482 2.78 3.14 -3.88
N ALA A 483 1.99 2.23 -3.30
CA ALA A 483 2.46 1.26 -2.30
C ALA A 483 2.36 -0.20 -2.80
N ILE A 484 2.82 -1.11 -1.93
CA ILE A 484 2.83 -2.55 -2.13
C ILE A 484 1.93 -3.17 -1.05
N GLY A 485 0.98 -3.99 -1.46
CA GLY A 485 0.28 -4.93 -0.58
C GLY A 485 0.63 -6.36 -0.98
N ILE A 486 0.60 -7.26 0.01
CA ILE A 486 0.67 -8.71 -0.21
C ILE A 486 -0.08 -9.44 0.90
N LEU A 487 -0.93 -10.39 0.51
CA LEU A 487 -1.42 -11.48 1.35
C LEU A 487 -0.88 -12.79 0.77
N VAL A 488 -0.49 -13.70 1.65
CA VAL A 488 -0.14 -15.08 1.29
C VAL A 488 -0.74 -16.00 2.34
N ASP A 489 -1.50 -17.00 1.91
CA ASP A 489 -1.75 -18.20 2.69
C ASP A 489 -0.84 -19.34 2.20
N SER A 490 -0.72 -20.40 2.99
CA SER A 490 0.06 -21.60 2.65
C SER A 490 -0.71 -22.91 2.71
N CYS A 491 -1.86 -23.01 3.39
CA CYS A 491 -2.87 -24.07 3.21
C CYS A 491 -4.05 -23.96 4.21
N GLY A 492 -5.29 -24.09 3.70
CA GLY A 492 -6.52 -24.26 4.47
C GLY A 492 -7.74 -24.38 3.54
N ASP A 493 -8.91 -24.84 3.99
CA ASP A 493 -10.15 -24.65 3.20
C ASP A 493 -10.78 -23.31 3.63
N ASP A 494 -10.49 -22.24 2.88
CA ASP A 494 -10.53 -20.87 3.39
C ASP A 494 -11.65 -20.01 2.80
N PHE A 495 -11.97 -18.91 3.49
CA PHE A 495 -13.08 -18.02 3.15
C PHE A 495 -12.65 -16.56 3.03
N TYR A 496 -12.44 -16.12 1.79
CA TYR A 496 -12.01 -14.78 1.43
C TYR A 496 -13.18 -13.89 0.98
N TYR A 497 -13.68 -13.04 1.88
CA TYR A 497 -14.78 -12.12 1.58
C TYR A 497 -14.34 -10.66 1.65
N SER A 498 -14.33 -9.95 0.52
CA SER A 498 -14.28 -8.49 0.46
C SER A 498 -15.56 -7.93 -0.16
N ARG A 499 -16.32 -7.14 0.60
CA ARG A 499 -17.62 -6.62 0.15
C ARG A 499 -17.53 -5.72 -1.09
N LEU A 500 -16.40 -5.03 -1.27
CA LEU A 500 -16.01 -4.15 -2.39
C LEU A 500 -14.53 -4.37 -2.74
N GLY A 501 -14.12 -3.98 -3.95
CA GLY A 501 -12.71 -3.79 -4.32
C GLY A 501 -12.35 -2.30 -4.47
N PRO A 502 -11.05 -1.94 -4.49
CA PRO A 502 -9.90 -2.82 -4.69
C PRO A 502 -9.61 -3.76 -3.52
N SER A 503 -9.39 -5.05 -3.81
CA SER A 503 -9.19 -6.11 -2.82
C SER A 503 -8.20 -7.19 -3.32
N GLN A 504 -8.68 -8.42 -3.52
CA GLN A 504 -7.94 -9.67 -3.73
C GLN A 504 -6.85 -9.57 -4.81
N GLY A 505 -5.61 -9.31 -4.37
CA GLY A 505 -4.45 -9.14 -5.24
C GLY A 505 -4.53 -7.93 -6.18
N GLU A 506 -5.33 -6.92 -5.86
CA GLU A 506 -5.55 -5.76 -6.72
C GLU A 506 -4.52 -4.64 -6.51
N GLY A 507 -3.91 -4.17 -7.59
CA GLY A 507 -3.11 -2.95 -7.59
C GLY A 507 -3.93 -1.75 -8.07
N HIS A 508 -4.00 -0.67 -7.28
CA HIS A 508 -4.68 0.57 -7.66
C HIS A 508 -3.77 1.82 -7.60
N ASP A 509 -3.81 2.63 -8.67
CA ASP A 509 -3.06 3.87 -8.86
C ASP A 509 -1.54 3.71 -8.69
N LEU A 510 -0.91 3.13 -9.71
CA LEU A 510 0.53 2.88 -9.78
C LEU A 510 1.08 2.04 -8.61
N ALA A 511 0.29 1.12 -8.09
CA ALA A 511 0.69 0.25 -6.98
C ALA A 511 1.10 -1.16 -7.44
N LEU A 512 1.24 -2.07 -6.47
CA LEU A 512 1.46 -3.51 -6.60
C LEU A 512 0.56 -4.21 -5.56
N GLY A 513 -0.43 -4.97 -6.00
CA GLY A 513 -1.20 -5.88 -5.13
C GLY A 513 -0.90 -7.34 -5.46
N ILE A 514 -0.88 -8.20 -4.43
CA ILE A 514 -0.62 -9.64 -4.56
C ILE A 514 -1.50 -10.40 -3.55
N LEU A 515 -2.22 -11.41 -4.02
CA LEU A 515 -2.76 -12.50 -3.19
C LEU A 515 -2.21 -13.82 -3.76
N ILE A 516 -1.74 -14.70 -2.88
CA ILE A 516 -1.30 -16.05 -3.21
C ILE A 516 -1.92 -17.03 -2.22
N ASP A 517 -2.66 -18.02 -2.71
CA ASP A 517 -2.90 -19.26 -2.00
C ASP A 517 -1.96 -20.38 -2.48
N ASN A 518 -1.97 -21.52 -1.81
CA ASN A 518 -1.15 -22.67 -2.10
C ASN A 518 -1.86 -24.04 -2.08
N ASP A 519 -2.89 -24.30 -1.26
CA ASP A 519 -3.43 -25.67 -1.03
C ASP A 519 -4.76 -25.64 -0.21
N GLY A 520 -5.94 -25.74 -0.83
CA GLY A 520 -7.25 -25.58 -0.14
C GLY A 520 -8.50 -25.77 -1.02
N ASP A 521 -9.67 -26.17 -0.49
CA ASP A 521 -10.95 -26.12 -1.24
C ASP A 521 -11.67 -24.76 -1.00
N ASP A 522 -11.26 -23.70 -1.71
CA ASP A 522 -11.45 -22.31 -1.27
C ASP A 522 -12.72 -21.57 -1.74
N PHE A 523 -13.09 -20.53 -0.99
CA PHE A 523 -14.15 -19.57 -1.38
C PHE A 523 -13.66 -18.13 -1.50
N TYR A 524 -13.73 -17.57 -2.71
CA TYR A 524 -13.34 -16.18 -3.02
C TYR A 524 -14.53 -15.31 -3.42
N TYR A 525 -14.80 -14.23 -2.68
CA TYR A 525 -15.78 -13.21 -3.05
C TYR A 525 -15.19 -11.79 -3.03
N ALA A 526 -15.23 -11.10 -4.17
CA ALA A 526 -14.91 -9.68 -4.27
C ALA A 526 -15.87 -8.91 -5.19
N SER A 527 -16.44 -7.79 -4.72
CA SER A 527 -17.06 -6.79 -5.63
C SER A 527 -16.01 -5.82 -6.19
N GLY A 528 -15.01 -6.43 -6.83
CA GLY A 528 -13.89 -5.80 -7.54
C GLY A 528 -13.27 -6.82 -8.49
N GLY A 529 -13.09 -8.06 -8.01
CA GLY A 529 -12.54 -9.20 -8.75
C GLY A 529 -11.15 -9.54 -8.23
N GLN A 530 -10.45 -10.42 -8.95
CA GLN A 530 -9.21 -11.05 -8.50
C GLN A 530 -8.05 -10.69 -9.45
N GLY A 531 -6.91 -10.25 -8.90
CA GLY A 531 -5.65 -10.07 -9.64
C GLY A 531 -5.66 -8.92 -10.65
N ILE A 532 -6.18 -7.75 -10.25
CA ILE A 532 -6.49 -6.66 -11.19
C ILE A 532 -5.44 -5.52 -11.17
N GLY A 533 -5.00 -5.11 -12.35
CA GLY A 533 -4.15 -3.93 -12.57
C GLY A 533 -4.94 -2.65 -12.84
N LEU A 534 -5.47 -2.00 -11.80
CA LEU A 534 -6.21 -0.73 -11.92
C LEU A 534 -5.27 0.49 -11.93
N THR A 535 -5.51 1.40 -12.88
CA THR A 535 -4.87 2.72 -12.97
C THR A 535 -3.34 2.62 -12.99
N ASN A 536 -2.81 1.91 -13.99
CA ASN A 536 -1.37 1.74 -14.23
C ASN A 536 -0.60 0.92 -13.16
N SER A 537 -1.28 -0.02 -12.51
CA SER A 537 -0.71 -0.91 -11.48
C SER A 537 -0.51 -2.34 -12.00
N PHE A 538 0.11 -3.18 -11.16
CA PHE A 538 0.16 -4.63 -11.33
C PHE A 538 -0.69 -5.25 -10.22
N GLY A 539 -1.59 -6.16 -10.59
CA GLY A 539 -2.26 -7.07 -9.68
C GLY A 539 -1.90 -8.52 -10.03
N LEU A 540 -1.73 -9.35 -9.00
CA LEU A 540 -1.53 -10.79 -9.11
C LEU A 540 -2.45 -11.47 -8.10
N PHE A 541 -3.31 -12.35 -8.61
CA PHE A 541 -3.97 -13.39 -7.85
C PHE A 541 -3.41 -14.72 -8.35
N LEU A 542 -3.03 -15.59 -7.43
CA LEU A 542 -2.50 -16.91 -7.69
C LEU A 542 -3.16 -17.89 -6.73
N ASP A 543 -3.91 -18.82 -7.28
CA ASP A 543 -4.21 -20.09 -6.66
C ASP A 543 -3.24 -21.17 -7.19
N LYS A 544 -3.33 -22.38 -6.65
CA LYS A 544 -2.41 -23.46 -6.93
C LYS A 544 -3.01 -24.87 -6.81
N ASN A 545 -3.89 -25.15 -5.85
CA ASN A 545 -4.55 -26.45 -5.69
C ASN A 545 -5.86 -26.30 -4.90
N GLY A 546 -7.00 -26.66 -5.50
CA GLY A 546 -8.30 -26.70 -4.84
C GLY A 546 -9.43 -27.26 -5.73
N ASP A 547 -10.67 -27.32 -5.23
CA ASP A 547 -11.90 -27.36 -6.04
C ASP A 547 -12.75 -26.10 -5.72
N ASP A 548 -12.30 -24.94 -6.21
CA ASP A 548 -12.57 -23.60 -5.66
C ASP A 548 -13.88 -22.94 -6.08
N LEU A 549 -14.23 -21.82 -5.44
CA LEU A 549 -15.41 -20.99 -5.73
C LEU A 549 -15.09 -19.49 -5.94
N TYR A 550 -14.84 -19.11 -7.20
CA TYR A 550 -14.48 -17.74 -7.62
C TYR A 550 -15.68 -16.83 -7.93
N PHE A 551 -16.19 -16.10 -6.92
CA PHE A 551 -17.29 -15.15 -7.07
C PHE A 551 -16.84 -13.69 -7.24
N ASN A 552 -17.50 -13.01 -8.18
CA ASN A 552 -17.42 -11.58 -8.40
C ASN A 552 -18.82 -10.98 -8.63
N LYS A 553 -19.02 -9.72 -8.21
CA LYS A 553 -20.30 -9.03 -8.42
C LYS A 553 -20.39 -8.28 -9.75
N GLU A 554 -19.28 -7.73 -10.25
CA GLU A 554 -19.30 -6.81 -11.40
C GLU A 554 -19.05 -7.51 -12.74
N GLU A 555 -19.97 -7.37 -13.69
CA GLU A 555 -19.89 -7.95 -15.07
C GLU A 555 -18.65 -7.53 -15.87
N ARG A 556 -17.93 -6.49 -15.43
CA ARG A 556 -16.75 -5.94 -16.10
C ARG A 556 -15.43 -6.35 -15.45
N PHE A 557 -15.47 -6.76 -14.18
CA PHE A 557 -14.28 -7.03 -13.38
C PHE A 557 -14.51 -8.32 -12.59
N GLY A 558 -13.74 -9.34 -12.95
CA GLY A 558 -13.69 -10.62 -12.26
C GLY A 558 -12.24 -11.05 -12.23
N GLN A 559 -11.95 -12.20 -12.82
CA GLN A 559 -10.67 -12.87 -12.71
C GLN A 559 -9.70 -12.35 -13.79
N GLY A 560 -8.69 -11.57 -13.37
CA GLY A 560 -7.62 -11.03 -14.20
C GLY A 560 -8.07 -9.91 -15.15
N PHE A 561 -7.95 -8.64 -14.73
CA PHE A 561 -8.29 -7.48 -15.58
C PHE A 561 -7.26 -6.33 -15.49
N ALA A 562 -7.19 -5.47 -16.51
CA ALA A 562 -6.32 -4.28 -16.50
C ALA A 562 -6.86 -3.14 -17.39
N ASN A 563 -6.94 -1.91 -16.85
CA ASN A 563 -7.46 -0.74 -17.57
C ASN A 563 -6.37 0.19 -18.15
N GLU A 564 -6.78 1.08 -19.06
CA GLU A 564 -5.96 2.18 -19.54
C GLU A 564 -6.21 3.46 -18.72
N ALA A 565 -5.13 4.11 -18.28
CA ALA A 565 -5.16 5.40 -17.62
C ALA A 565 -3.90 6.22 -17.99
N ARG A 566 -4.03 7.55 -18.04
CA ARG A 566 -2.90 8.49 -18.20
C ARG A 566 -2.00 8.24 -19.43
N GLY A 567 -2.53 7.61 -20.47
CA GLY A 567 -1.83 7.31 -21.71
C GLY A 567 -1.07 5.98 -21.73
N PHE A 568 -1.22 5.11 -20.74
CA PHE A 568 -0.76 3.72 -20.75
C PHE A 568 -1.76 2.86 -19.92
N GLY A 569 -1.41 1.67 -19.44
CA GLY A 569 -2.34 0.82 -18.69
C GLY A 569 -1.68 0.00 -17.59
N GLY A 570 -2.49 -0.75 -16.83
CA GLY A 570 -2.02 -1.72 -15.84
C GLY A 570 -1.71 -3.10 -16.44
N ILE A 571 -1.38 -4.04 -15.56
CA ILE A 571 -1.21 -5.48 -15.83
C ILE A 571 -1.99 -6.25 -14.76
N GLY A 572 -2.76 -7.26 -15.14
CA GLY A 572 -3.49 -8.12 -14.20
C GLY A 572 -3.24 -9.59 -14.50
N LEU A 573 -2.89 -10.37 -13.49
CA LEU A 573 -2.71 -11.81 -13.60
C LEU A 573 -3.67 -12.49 -12.63
N PHE A 574 -4.54 -13.35 -13.16
CA PHE A 574 -5.24 -14.37 -12.40
C PHE A 574 -4.70 -15.73 -12.87
N ILE A 575 -4.37 -16.60 -11.92
CA ILE A 575 -3.77 -17.89 -12.21
C ILE A 575 -4.32 -18.86 -11.18
N ASP A 576 -5.28 -19.69 -11.57
CA ASP A 576 -5.35 -21.05 -11.03
C ASP A 576 -4.30 -21.92 -11.74
N ILE A 577 -3.96 -23.06 -11.13
CA ILE A 577 -3.09 -24.10 -11.67
C ILE A 577 -3.76 -25.49 -11.67
N ARG A 578 -4.70 -25.79 -10.75
CA ARG A 578 -5.30 -27.12 -10.49
C ARG A 578 -6.62 -27.02 -9.71
N GLY A 579 -7.76 -27.19 -10.40
CA GLY A 579 -9.01 -27.53 -9.73
C GLY A 579 -10.15 -28.03 -10.61
N ASN A 580 -11.39 -27.99 -10.09
CA ASN A 580 -12.66 -28.29 -10.79
C ASN A 580 -13.71 -27.20 -10.52
N ASP A 581 -13.31 -25.96 -10.72
CA ASP A 581 -13.77 -24.80 -9.94
C ASP A 581 -15.10 -24.16 -10.38
N LEU A 582 -15.68 -23.32 -9.54
CA LEU A 582 -17.01 -22.75 -9.74
C LEU A 582 -16.99 -21.23 -9.82
N TYR A 583 -17.11 -20.73 -11.04
CA TYR A 583 -17.04 -19.30 -11.33
C TYR A 583 -18.40 -18.59 -11.23
N GLY A 584 -18.39 -17.46 -10.53
CA GLY A 584 -19.52 -16.56 -10.42
C GLY A 584 -20.08 -16.15 -11.79
N LYS A 585 -21.40 -16.15 -11.90
CA LYS A 585 -22.11 -15.91 -13.17
C LYS A 585 -21.83 -14.54 -13.80
N LYS A 586 -21.20 -13.59 -13.10
CA LYS A 586 -20.79 -12.29 -13.62
C LYS A 586 -19.29 -12.18 -13.95
N GLY A 587 -18.54 -13.27 -13.91
CA GLY A 587 -17.10 -13.32 -14.22
C GLY A 587 -16.77 -13.31 -15.71
N MET A 588 -15.51 -12.96 -16.00
CA MET A 588 -14.77 -13.36 -17.22
C MET A 588 -14.04 -14.68 -17.05
N GLY A 589 -13.73 -15.06 -15.80
CA GLY A 589 -13.22 -16.37 -15.48
C GLY A 589 -14.23 -17.46 -15.83
N GLU A 590 -13.69 -18.60 -16.20
CA GLU A 590 -14.42 -19.73 -16.73
C GLU A 590 -13.65 -20.98 -16.35
N ASN A 591 -14.30 -21.84 -15.56
CA ASN A 591 -13.72 -23.08 -15.07
C ASN A 591 -12.90 -23.76 -16.15
N ASN A 592 -11.65 -24.00 -15.81
CA ASN A 592 -10.82 -24.95 -16.47
C ASN A 592 -10.52 -24.52 -17.92
N SER A 593 -10.16 -23.24 -18.07
CA SER A 593 -9.86 -22.54 -19.33
C SER A 593 -8.87 -21.37 -19.17
N SER A 594 -8.41 -20.76 -20.26
CA SER A 594 -7.61 -19.50 -20.19
C SER A 594 -8.13 -18.40 -21.10
N TRP A 595 -7.95 -17.14 -20.65
CA TRP A 595 -8.50 -15.95 -21.28
C TRP A 595 -7.53 -14.76 -21.25
N VAL A 596 -7.85 -13.72 -22.04
CA VAL A 596 -7.11 -12.45 -22.11
C VAL A 596 -8.13 -11.33 -22.00
N ALA A 597 -7.87 -10.34 -21.16
CA ALA A 597 -8.82 -9.30 -20.78
C ALA A 597 -8.21 -7.91 -20.67
N GLY A 598 -9.08 -6.89 -20.71
CA GLY A 598 -8.69 -5.49 -20.55
C GLY A 598 -7.64 -5.04 -21.58
N THR A 599 -6.50 -4.56 -21.09
CA THR A 599 -5.38 -4.09 -21.92
C THR A 599 -4.24 -5.10 -21.94
N TYR A 600 -3.85 -5.56 -20.75
CA TYR A 600 -2.77 -6.52 -20.52
C TYR A 600 -3.11 -7.40 -19.30
N ALA A 601 -4.21 -8.13 -19.36
CA ALA A 601 -4.52 -9.12 -18.34
C ALA A 601 -4.71 -10.52 -18.90
N TYR A 602 -4.26 -11.51 -18.14
CA TYR A 602 -4.32 -12.93 -18.45
C TYR A 602 -4.98 -13.67 -17.29
N GLY A 603 -5.80 -14.65 -17.63
CA GLY A 603 -6.39 -15.62 -16.71
C GLY A 603 -6.16 -17.04 -17.19
N ILE A 604 -5.95 -17.99 -16.27
CA ILE A 604 -5.78 -19.41 -16.58
C ILE A 604 -6.30 -20.30 -15.44
N ASP A 605 -6.73 -21.47 -15.87
CA ASP A 605 -7.34 -22.65 -15.23
C ASP A 605 -7.34 -23.77 -16.34
N GLU A 606 -7.50 -25.10 -16.11
CA GLU A 606 -7.13 -26.14 -17.14
C GLU A 606 -7.92 -27.51 -17.28
N LEU A 607 -9.21 -27.57 -17.76
CA LEU A 607 -10.07 -28.79 -18.08
C LEU A 607 -11.64 -28.71 -18.47
N LYS A 608 -12.32 -27.56 -18.76
CA LYS A 608 -13.81 -27.27 -18.97
C LYS A 608 -14.75 -27.20 -17.71
N GLU A 609 -16.01 -26.70 -17.61
CA GLU A 609 -17.04 -25.77 -18.25
C GLU A 609 -18.41 -25.88 -17.45
N LYS A 610 -19.49 -25.03 -17.40
CA LYS A 610 -19.85 -23.59 -17.66
C LYS A 610 -21.40 -23.28 -17.44
N GLU A 611 -21.84 -22.01 -17.17
CA GLU A 611 -23.16 -21.31 -17.51
C GLU A 611 -23.92 -20.46 -16.40
N LYS A 612 -24.86 -19.54 -16.79
CA LYS A 612 -24.90 -18.10 -16.34
C LYS A 612 -26.26 -17.45 -15.87
N ILE A 613 -26.36 -16.09 -15.75
CA ILE A 613 -27.57 -15.17 -15.52
C ILE A 613 -28.11 -15.00 -14.05
N GLU A 614 -28.59 -13.86 -13.42
CA GLU A 614 -28.61 -12.34 -13.57
C GLU A 614 -29.07 -11.58 -12.24
N GLU A 615 -29.45 -10.27 -12.19
CA GLU A 615 -29.65 -9.39 -10.96
C GLU A 615 -30.56 -8.09 -11.15
N ILE A 616 -30.69 -7.16 -10.13
CA ILE A 616 -31.22 -5.72 -10.05
C ILE A 616 -32.21 -5.49 -8.84
N ALA A 617 -32.33 -4.42 -7.99
CA ALA A 617 -31.99 -2.96 -7.84
C ALA A 617 -33.15 -1.93 -8.15
N ASP A 618 -33.38 -0.69 -7.61
CA ASP A 618 -32.72 0.32 -6.72
C ASP A 618 -33.75 1.39 -6.13
N THR A 619 -33.45 2.27 -5.11
CA THR A 619 -34.35 3.38 -4.59
C THR A 619 -33.66 4.71 -4.08
N ALA A 620 -34.41 5.79 -3.73
CA ALA A 620 -34.03 7.22 -3.95
C ALA A 620 -33.95 8.25 -2.76
N ILE A 621 -33.58 9.53 -3.05
CA ILE A 621 -33.06 10.59 -2.13
C ILE A 621 -33.65 12.03 -2.30
N LYS A 622 -33.55 12.88 -1.25
CA LYS A 622 -34.13 14.24 -1.00
C LYS A 622 -33.36 15.49 -1.54
N ASP A 623 -33.92 16.70 -1.30
CA ASP A 623 -33.58 18.03 -1.85
C ASP A 623 -32.31 18.76 -1.33
N LEU A 624 -31.84 19.75 -2.11
CA LEU A 624 -30.58 20.51 -1.88
C LEU A 624 -30.65 22.05 -1.99
N GLU A 625 -31.73 22.66 -2.48
CA GLU A 625 -31.72 24.05 -3.00
C GLU A 625 -31.42 25.18 -1.97
N LYS A 626 -31.38 24.87 -0.67
CA LYS A 626 -31.36 25.86 0.43
C LYS A 626 -29.98 26.15 1.04
N MET A 627 -28.93 25.47 0.58
CA MET A 627 -27.58 25.53 1.17
C MET A 627 -26.78 26.76 0.72
N GLU A 628 -25.78 27.15 1.51
CA GLU A 628 -24.83 28.21 1.16
C GLU A 628 -23.72 27.75 0.20
N ILE A 629 -23.00 28.69 -0.43
CA ILE A 629 -21.98 28.34 -1.45
C ILE A 629 -20.88 27.43 -0.89
N GLU A 630 -20.43 27.66 0.35
CA GLU A 630 -19.39 26.83 0.97
C GLU A 630 -19.89 25.42 1.31
N GLU A 631 -21.15 25.27 1.71
CA GLU A 631 -21.80 23.97 1.96
C GLU A 631 -22.04 23.21 0.65
N LEU A 632 -22.60 23.88 -0.36
CA LEU A 632 -22.77 23.33 -1.70
C LEU A 632 -21.44 22.89 -2.30
N PHE A 633 -20.36 23.64 -2.08
CA PHE A 633 -19.02 23.25 -2.53
C PHE A 633 -18.53 21.98 -1.82
N LYS A 634 -18.79 21.81 -0.52
CA LYS A 634 -18.53 20.54 0.19
C LYS A 634 -19.32 19.37 -0.42
N TYR A 635 -20.60 19.53 -0.76
CA TYR A 635 -21.39 18.47 -1.41
C TYR A 635 -20.97 18.19 -2.87
N ALA A 636 -20.67 19.22 -3.65
CA ALA A 636 -20.15 19.10 -5.01
C ALA A 636 -18.79 18.37 -5.08
N SER A 637 -18.02 18.45 -3.98
CA SER A 637 -16.70 17.83 -3.78
C SER A 637 -16.77 16.46 -3.10
N LYS A 638 -17.92 15.77 -3.12
CA LYS A 638 -18.02 14.34 -2.72
C LYS A 638 -17.85 13.40 -3.93
N TRP A 639 -17.58 12.12 -3.66
CA TRP A 639 -17.49 11.09 -4.69
C TRP A 639 -18.83 10.86 -5.40
N GLU A 640 -18.77 10.65 -6.72
CA GLU A 640 -19.94 10.61 -7.61
C GLU A 640 -20.43 9.16 -7.86
N VAL A 641 -20.49 8.35 -6.80
CA VAL A 641 -20.83 6.92 -6.83
C VAL A 641 -22.07 6.60 -6.00
N GLY A 642 -22.70 5.45 -6.27
CA GLY A 642 -23.89 4.97 -5.57
C GLY A 642 -24.93 6.07 -5.30
N ASN A 643 -25.38 6.13 -4.07
CA ASN A 643 -26.39 7.07 -3.58
C ASN A 643 -25.94 8.55 -3.62
N ALA A 644 -24.64 8.84 -3.47
CA ALA A 644 -24.12 10.22 -3.49
C ALA A 644 -24.18 10.86 -4.89
N LYS A 645 -24.17 10.05 -5.96
CA LYS A 645 -24.16 10.46 -7.37
C LYS A 645 -25.25 11.47 -7.74
N LYS A 646 -26.46 11.37 -7.18
CA LYS A 646 -27.55 12.34 -7.40
C LYS A 646 -27.21 13.69 -6.74
N ILE A 647 -26.96 13.66 -5.43
CA ILE A 647 -26.67 14.86 -4.61
C ILE A 647 -25.47 15.65 -5.15
N VAL A 648 -24.39 14.97 -5.54
CA VAL A 648 -23.18 15.61 -6.07
C VAL A 648 -23.48 16.44 -7.33
N ARG A 649 -24.29 15.90 -8.25
CA ARG A 649 -24.65 16.57 -9.51
C ARG A 649 -25.60 17.75 -9.29
N GLU A 650 -26.56 17.60 -8.38
CA GLU A 650 -27.50 18.66 -8.03
C GLU A 650 -26.79 19.82 -7.30
N ALA A 651 -25.84 19.52 -6.41
CA ALA A 651 -25.00 20.54 -5.76
C ALA A 651 -24.10 21.29 -6.76
N ARG A 652 -23.46 20.58 -7.71
CA ARG A 652 -22.68 21.20 -8.80
C ARG A 652 -23.57 22.08 -9.69
N SER A 653 -24.76 21.61 -10.05
CA SER A 653 -25.74 22.38 -10.83
C SER A 653 -26.14 23.68 -10.13
N GLU A 654 -26.39 23.65 -8.82
CA GLU A 654 -26.72 24.83 -8.03
C GLU A 654 -25.56 25.84 -7.94
N LEU A 655 -24.32 25.38 -7.79
CA LEU A 655 -23.14 26.26 -7.87
C LEU A 655 -23.02 26.94 -9.24
N ILE A 656 -23.29 26.21 -10.32
CA ILE A 656 -23.28 26.74 -11.69
C ILE A 656 -24.37 27.83 -11.88
N LYS A 657 -25.57 27.67 -11.27
CA LYS A 657 -26.61 28.72 -11.27
C LYS A 657 -26.11 30.01 -10.59
N ARG A 658 -25.24 29.91 -9.57
CA ARG A 658 -24.72 31.03 -8.75
C ARG A 658 -23.52 31.77 -9.36
N LYS A 659 -23.04 31.33 -10.52
CA LYS A 659 -22.14 32.06 -11.44
C LYS A 659 -20.97 32.79 -10.76
N GLU A 660 -20.99 34.12 -10.76
CA GLU A 660 -19.88 34.99 -10.37
C GLU A 660 -19.41 34.67 -8.94
N LYS A 661 -20.34 34.54 -7.98
CA LYS A 661 -20.02 34.21 -6.58
C LYS A 661 -19.33 32.84 -6.41
N ALA A 662 -19.68 31.87 -7.25
CA ALA A 662 -19.05 30.55 -7.22
C ALA A 662 -17.62 30.60 -7.81
N VAL A 663 -17.42 31.42 -8.84
CA VAL A 663 -16.09 31.64 -9.46
C VAL A 663 -15.18 32.44 -8.53
N GLU A 664 -15.68 33.50 -7.88
CA GLU A 664 -14.97 34.27 -6.83
C GLU A 664 -14.48 33.35 -5.69
N TYR A 665 -15.39 32.56 -5.10
CA TYR A 665 -15.06 31.59 -4.04
C TYR A 665 -13.95 30.61 -4.47
N ILE A 666 -14.02 30.09 -5.71
CA ILE A 666 -13.02 29.18 -6.25
C ILE A 666 -11.65 29.86 -6.38
N ILE A 667 -11.62 31.08 -6.91
CA ILE A 667 -10.38 31.84 -7.14
C ILE A 667 -9.69 32.18 -5.83
N GLU A 668 -10.43 32.74 -4.87
CA GLU A 668 -9.88 33.22 -3.60
C GLU A 668 -9.50 32.09 -2.65
N LYS A 669 -10.33 31.04 -2.53
CA LYS A 669 -10.19 30.02 -1.47
C LYS A 669 -9.74 28.64 -1.94
N LYS A 670 -9.87 28.28 -3.22
CA LYS A 670 -9.75 26.86 -3.67
C LYS A 670 -8.79 26.58 -4.83
N LEU A 671 -8.28 27.59 -5.57
CA LEU A 671 -7.32 27.34 -6.66
C LEU A 671 -6.03 26.61 -6.24
N SER A 672 -5.63 26.71 -4.97
CA SER A 672 -4.48 26.03 -4.38
C SER A 672 -4.78 24.63 -3.81
N THR A 673 -5.99 24.09 -3.99
CA THR A 673 -6.39 22.82 -3.34
C THR A 673 -5.51 21.63 -3.72
N LYS A 674 -5.16 20.82 -2.71
CA LYS A 674 -4.56 19.49 -2.85
C LYS A 674 -5.63 18.39 -3.09
N ASN A 675 -6.90 18.66 -2.78
CA ASN A 675 -7.97 17.66 -2.80
C ASN A 675 -8.48 17.42 -4.24
N SER A 676 -8.48 16.16 -4.69
CA SER A 676 -8.85 15.76 -6.05
C SER A 676 -10.35 15.91 -6.35
N LEU A 677 -11.20 15.84 -5.32
CA LEU A 677 -12.66 15.98 -5.45
C LEU A 677 -13.07 17.45 -5.51
N GLU A 678 -12.40 18.31 -4.73
CA GLU A 678 -12.53 19.76 -4.87
C GLU A 678 -12.07 20.21 -6.27
N LEU A 679 -10.93 19.70 -6.76
CA LEU A 679 -10.46 19.99 -8.12
C LEU A 679 -11.45 19.51 -9.20
N ARG A 680 -12.14 18.38 -8.99
CA ARG A 680 -13.20 17.88 -9.88
C ARG A 680 -14.47 18.76 -9.84
N ALA A 681 -14.86 19.27 -8.67
CA ALA A 681 -15.94 20.25 -8.55
C ALA A 681 -15.58 21.56 -9.27
N ILE A 682 -14.34 22.04 -9.10
CA ILE A 682 -13.81 23.22 -9.82
C ILE A 682 -13.79 22.97 -11.34
N GLU A 683 -13.37 21.79 -11.81
CA GLU A 683 -13.38 21.43 -13.23
C GLU A 683 -14.78 21.55 -13.85
N GLU A 684 -15.80 20.99 -13.21
CA GLU A 684 -17.17 20.99 -13.75
C GLU A 684 -17.77 22.42 -13.79
N ILE A 685 -17.50 23.23 -12.75
CA ILE A 685 -17.91 24.64 -12.69
C ILE A 685 -17.13 25.47 -13.73
N ALA A 686 -15.82 25.23 -13.88
CA ALA A 686 -14.98 25.94 -14.84
C ALA A 686 -15.36 25.64 -16.30
N CYS A 687 -15.67 24.38 -16.62
CA CYS A 687 -16.19 23.98 -17.93
C CYS A 687 -17.58 24.58 -18.23
N SER A 688 -18.37 24.86 -17.19
CA SER A 688 -19.71 25.46 -17.31
C SER A 688 -19.69 26.99 -17.37
N LEU A 689 -18.67 27.64 -16.77
CA LEU A 689 -18.50 29.10 -16.70
C LEU A 689 -17.17 29.59 -17.31
N PRO A 690 -16.76 29.12 -18.51
CA PRO A 690 -15.40 29.32 -19.03
C PRO A 690 -15.08 30.79 -19.35
N SER A 691 -16.08 31.63 -19.62
CA SER A 691 -15.89 33.07 -19.87
C SER A 691 -15.56 33.86 -18.60
N LEU A 692 -16.07 33.43 -17.44
CA LEU A 692 -15.79 34.08 -16.15
C LEU A 692 -14.42 33.66 -15.61
N ILE A 693 -14.11 32.36 -15.63
CA ILE A 693 -12.91 31.84 -14.96
C ILE A 693 -11.62 31.94 -15.79
N LYS A 694 -11.70 31.93 -17.14
CA LYS A 694 -10.51 31.92 -18.02
C LYS A 694 -9.51 33.06 -17.75
N PRO A 695 -9.91 34.34 -17.58
CA PRO A 695 -8.95 35.43 -17.35
C PRO A 695 -8.11 35.19 -16.09
N HIS A 696 -8.76 34.90 -14.97
CA HIS A 696 -8.10 34.65 -13.68
C HIS A 696 -7.16 33.43 -13.73
N LEU A 697 -7.50 32.38 -14.50
CA LEU A 697 -6.59 31.26 -14.76
C LEU A 697 -5.38 31.67 -15.61
N MET A 698 -5.57 32.49 -16.65
CA MET A 698 -4.47 32.96 -17.50
C MET A 698 -3.49 33.85 -16.72
N ASP A 699 -3.97 34.70 -15.81
CA ASP A 699 -3.12 35.50 -14.92
C ASP A 699 -2.38 34.62 -13.89
N SER A 700 -3.09 33.65 -13.30
CA SER A 700 -2.56 32.78 -12.24
C SER A 700 -1.52 31.74 -12.69
N ILE A 701 -1.31 31.56 -14.01
CA ILE A 701 -0.42 30.53 -14.57
C ILE A 701 1.05 30.66 -14.12
N ASN A 702 1.47 31.87 -13.70
CA ASN A 702 2.82 32.15 -13.21
C ASN A 702 2.93 32.24 -11.67
N SER A 703 1.87 31.87 -10.92
CA SER A 703 1.85 31.94 -9.45
C SER A 703 3.06 31.24 -8.82
N GLU A 704 3.62 31.78 -7.74
CA GLU A 704 4.71 31.12 -7.02
C GLU A 704 4.25 29.82 -6.32
N ASN A 705 2.95 29.71 -5.99
CA ASN A 705 2.39 28.48 -5.44
C ASN A 705 2.33 27.37 -6.51
N THR A 706 3.07 26.28 -6.26
CA THR A 706 3.20 25.15 -7.20
C THR A 706 1.89 24.37 -7.41
N GLN A 707 1.02 24.27 -6.40
CA GLN A 707 -0.28 23.63 -6.54
C GLN A 707 -1.23 24.50 -7.36
N THR A 708 -1.23 25.83 -7.13
CA THR A 708 -1.96 26.78 -7.97
C THR A 708 -1.53 26.69 -9.44
N ARG A 709 -0.23 26.66 -9.76
CA ARG A 709 0.23 26.46 -11.15
C ARG A 709 -0.27 25.14 -11.76
N ALA A 710 -0.18 24.04 -11.01
CA ALA A 710 -0.62 22.73 -11.48
C ALA A 710 -2.13 22.69 -11.77
N ASN A 711 -2.95 23.18 -10.83
CA ASN A 711 -4.40 23.26 -10.97
C ASN A 711 -4.81 24.20 -12.12
N VAL A 712 -4.16 25.37 -12.26
CA VAL A 712 -4.41 26.32 -13.35
C VAL A 712 -4.08 25.72 -14.72
N ILE A 713 -2.90 25.10 -14.87
CA ILE A 713 -2.48 24.45 -16.12
C ILE A 713 -3.47 23.33 -16.50
N TYR A 714 -3.95 22.55 -15.53
CA TYR A 714 -4.98 21.52 -15.72
C TYR A 714 -6.31 22.12 -16.20
N LEU A 715 -6.85 23.11 -15.49
CA LEU A 715 -8.15 23.73 -15.76
C LEU A 715 -8.18 24.43 -17.12
N LEU A 716 -7.10 25.13 -17.52
CA LEU A 716 -6.95 25.71 -18.86
C LEU A 716 -7.08 24.66 -19.98
N GLY A 717 -6.66 23.43 -19.70
CA GLY A 717 -6.84 22.29 -20.61
C GLY A 717 -8.29 21.85 -20.72
N LYS A 718 -8.99 21.74 -19.58
CA LYS A 718 -10.38 21.30 -19.50
C LYS A 718 -11.37 22.30 -20.12
N ILE A 719 -11.15 23.60 -19.93
CA ILE A 719 -11.92 24.65 -20.63
C ILE A 719 -11.44 24.91 -22.07
N LYS A 720 -10.45 24.15 -22.55
CA LYS A 720 -9.88 24.21 -23.91
C LYS A 720 -9.45 25.61 -24.35
N ALA A 721 -8.79 26.34 -23.45
CA ALA A 721 -8.35 27.72 -23.68
C ALA A 721 -7.19 27.81 -24.68
N LYS A 722 -7.50 27.80 -25.99
CA LYS A 722 -6.52 27.99 -27.07
C LYS A 722 -5.73 29.29 -26.95
N GLU A 723 -6.35 30.33 -26.39
CA GLU A 723 -5.71 31.63 -26.14
C GLU A 723 -4.55 31.53 -25.12
N ALA A 724 -4.54 30.50 -24.27
CA ALA A 724 -3.47 30.25 -23.32
C ALA A 724 -2.27 29.50 -23.91
N ILE A 725 -2.32 29.03 -25.17
CA ILE A 725 -1.23 28.27 -25.80
C ILE A 725 0.14 28.99 -25.72
N PRO A 726 0.28 30.30 -26.01
CA PRO A 726 1.57 30.99 -25.86
C PRO A 726 2.10 31.01 -24.42
N LEU A 727 1.19 31.13 -23.43
CA LEU A 727 1.53 31.09 -22.01
C LEU A 727 1.96 29.66 -21.59
N LEU A 728 1.27 28.64 -22.09
CA LEU A 728 1.57 27.23 -21.85
C LEU A 728 2.91 26.80 -22.48
N VAL A 729 3.23 27.26 -23.69
CA VAL A 729 4.54 27.04 -24.33
C VAL A 729 5.67 27.74 -23.55
N LYS A 730 5.41 28.91 -22.96
CA LYS A 730 6.36 29.54 -22.01
C LYS A 730 6.48 28.72 -20.72
N ALA A 731 5.36 28.28 -20.15
CA ALA A 731 5.31 27.49 -18.91
C ALA A 731 5.97 26.11 -19.02
N LEU A 732 5.94 25.49 -20.21
CA LEU A 732 6.66 24.25 -20.54
C LEU A 732 8.18 24.36 -20.39
N ARG A 733 8.71 25.58 -20.57
CA ARG A 733 10.15 25.89 -20.51
C ARG A 733 10.58 26.42 -19.14
N ASP A 734 9.65 26.65 -18.23
CA ASP A 734 9.92 27.02 -16.83
C ASP A 734 10.21 25.76 -16.00
N LYS A 735 11.41 25.70 -15.40
CA LYS A 735 11.86 24.58 -14.55
C LYS A 735 11.01 24.37 -13.29
N ARG A 736 10.18 25.35 -12.90
CA ARG A 736 9.22 25.26 -11.79
C ARG A 736 7.98 24.42 -12.14
N ASN A 737 7.82 24.01 -13.39
CA ASN A 737 6.70 23.20 -13.88
C ASN A 737 7.18 21.83 -14.37
N ARG A 738 6.34 20.81 -14.22
CA ARG A 738 6.62 19.46 -14.75
C ARG A 738 6.09 19.37 -16.20
N PRO A 739 6.91 19.09 -17.23
CA PRO A 739 6.48 19.10 -18.63
C PRO A 739 5.23 18.27 -18.93
N ARG A 740 5.09 17.11 -18.26
CA ARG A 740 3.89 16.24 -18.34
C ARG A 740 2.56 16.95 -18.08
N TRP A 741 2.53 17.98 -17.22
CA TRP A 741 1.31 18.75 -16.97
C TRP A 741 0.89 19.53 -18.23
N ILE A 742 1.81 20.26 -18.84
CA ILE A 742 1.54 21.05 -20.06
C ILE A 742 1.27 20.12 -21.26
N LEU A 743 1.98 19.00 -21.38
CA LEU A 743 1.73 18.01 -22.44
C LEU A 743 0.31 17.42 -22.36
N ASN A 744 -0.18 17.12 -21.14
CA ASN A 744 -1.58 16.75 -20.93
C ASN A 744 -2.53 17.89 -21.32
N THR A 745 -2.25 19.12 -20.91
CA THR A 745 -3.05 20.31 -21.24
C THR A 745 -3.16 20.54 -22.75
N PHE A 746 -2.06 20.38 -23.51
CA PHE A 746 -2.07 20.42 -24.98
C PHE A 746 -2.96 19.33 -25.59
N ALA A 747 -2.94 18.12 -25.01
CA ALA A 747 -3.78 17.00 -25.45
C ALA A 747 -5.29 17.30 -25.29
N GLU A 748 -5.68 17.93 -24.18
CA GLU A 748 -7.08 18.28 -23.89
C GLU A 748 -7.57 19.50 -24.72
N ILE A 749 -6.70 20.50 -24.97
CA ILE A 749 -6.99 21.67 -25.83
C ILE A 749 -7.17 21.26 -27.31
N GLY A 750 -6.42 20.26 -27.79
CA GLY A 750 -6.59 19.70 -29.12
C GLY A 750 -6.07 20.58 -30.28
N ASP A 751 -5.09 21.46 -30.04
CA ASP A 751 -4.56 22.37 -31.06
C ASP A 751 -3.23 21.88 -31.67
N THR A 752 -3.17 21.75 -32.99
CA THR A 752 -2.02 21.15 -33.71
C THR A 752 -0.84 22.11 -33.90
N SER A 753 -0.93 23.37 -33.48
CA SER A 753 0.20 24.31 -33.49
C SER A 753 1.36 23.86 -32.58
N VAL A 754 1.06 23.23 -31.44
CA VAL A 754 2.04 22.79 -30.43
C VAL A 754 2.75 21.48 -30.76
N PHE A 755 2.52 20.93 -31.97
CA PHE A 755 3.07 19.66 -32.45
C PHE A 755 4.58 19.51 -32.22
N TYR A 756 5.38 20.53 -32.55
CA TYR A 756 6.83 20.47 -32.41
C TYR A 756 7.31 20.54 -30.96
N GLU A 757 6.61 21.28 -30.09
CA GLU A 757 6.90 21.34 -28.65
C GLU A 757 6.64 19.97 -28.00
N ILE A 758 5.58 19.25 -28.41
CA ILE A 758 5.33 17.87 -27.99
C ILE A 758 6.43 16.93 -28.50
N CYS A 759 6.80 17.02 -29.79
CA CYS A 759 7.79 16.12 -30.38
C CYS A 759 9.17 16.18 -29.70
N HIS A 760 9.56 17.34 -29.17
CA HIS A 760 10.79 17.49 -28.37
C HIS A 760 10.82 16.54 -27.16
N HIS A 761 9.67 16.35 -26.50
CA HIS A 761 9.56 15.62 -25.23
C HIS A 761 9.50 14.09 -25.39
N LEU A 762 9.30 13.58 -26.62
CA LEU A 762 9.29 12.14 -26.92
C LEU A 762 10.60 11.41 -26.61
N ASN A 763 11.71 12.14 -26.45
CA ASN A 763 13.03 11.58 -26.11
C ASN A 763 13.54 12.06 -24.73
N SER A 764 12.64 12.53 -23.86
CA SER A 764 12.98 12.86 -22.46
C SER A 764 13.53 11.65 -21.71
N SER A 765 14.51 11.88 -20.83
CA SER A 765 14.98 10.87 -19.87
C SER A 765 13.87 10.44 -18.92
N ASP A 766 13.00 11.37 -18.52
CA ASP A 766 11.80 11.13 -17.71
C ASP A 766 10.77 10.31 -18.48
N GLU A 767 10.41 9.13 -17.95
CA GLU A 767 9.44 8.22 -18.53
C GLU A 767 8.03 8.83 -18.64
N PRO A 768 7.41 9.37 -17.57
CA PRO A 768 6.13 10.08 -17.65
C PRO A 768 6.09 11.12 -18.77
N THR A 769 7.14 11.92 -18.95
CA THR A 769 7.21 12.92 -20.03
C THR A 769 7.18 12.29 -21.42
N ARG A 770 7.80 11.11 -21.64
CA ARG A 770 7.67 10.37 -22.91
C ARG A 770 6.26 9.82 -23.13
N ILE A 771 5.62 9.29 -22.08
CA ILE A 771 4.22 8.80 -22.12
C ILE A 771 3.26 9.94 -22.48
N TYR A 772 3.29 11.04 -21.72
CA TYR A 772 2.40 12.18 -21.96
C TYR A 772 2.64 12.85 -23.33
N ALA A 773 3.87 12.83 -23.86
CA ALA A 773 4.14 13.27 -25.23
C ALA A 773 3.52 12.34 -26.29
N CYS A 774 3.53 11.02 -26.09
CA CYS A 774 2.85 10.07 -26.98
C CYS A 774 1.32 10.25 -26.93
N TYR A 775 0.74 10.30 -25.72
CA TYR A 775 -0.68 10.58 -25.48
C TYR A 775 -1.14 11.87 -26.17
N ALA A 776 -0.36 12.95 -26.07
CA ALA A 776 -0.70 14.23 -26.68
C ALA A 776 -0.74 14.16 -28.22
N LEU A 777 0.22 13.51 -28.87
CA LEU A 777 0.17 13.30 -30.33
C LEU A 777 -1.03 12.44 -30.75
N GLY A 778 -1.37 11.41 -29.96
CA GLY A 778 -2.55 10.57 -30.18
C GLY A 778 -3.87 11.35 -30.08
N LYS A 779 -4.00 12.24 -29.10
CA LYS A 779 -5.19 13.11 -28.93
C LYS A 779 -5.29 14.20 -30.01
N LEU A 780 -4.17 14.76 -30.46
CA LEU A 780 -4.14 15.70 -31.59
C LEU A 780 -4.50 15.06 -32.93
N LYS A 781 -4.33 13.73 -33.06
CA LYS A 781 -4.57 12.95 -34.29
C LYS A 781 -3.80 13.46 -35.52
N ASP A 782 -2.69 14.15 -35.27
CA ASP A 782 -1.89 14.80 -36.30
C ASP A 782 -1.02 13.79 -37.06
N GLN A 783 -1.23 13.70 -38.37
CA GLN A 783 -0.52 12.74 -39.22
C GLN A 783 1.01 12.96 -39.25
N ARG A 784 1.49 14.17 -38.91
CA ARG A 784 2.93 14.45 -38.75
C ARG A 784 3.55 13.61 -37.61
N GLY A 785 2.75 13.18 -36.63
CA GLY A 785 3.19 12.39 -35.48
C GLY A 785 3.46 10.91 -35.78
N ILE A 786 2.93 10.36 -36.88
CA ILE A 786 2.96 8.92 -37.17
C ILE A 786 4.40 8.36 -37.17
N GLY A 787 5.31 9.00 -37.90
CA GLY A 787 6.71 8.57 -37.98
C GLY A 787 7.53 8.78 -36.69
N TYR A 788 7.01 9.55 -35.73
CA TYR A 788 7.60 9.69 -34.40
C TYR A 788 7.09 8.60 -33.45
N LEU A 789 5.77 8.34 -33.45
CA LEU A 789 5.16 7.30 -32.62
C LEU A 789 5.62 5.89 -33.03
N ILE A 790 5.78 5.62 -34.33
CA ILE A 790 6.34 4.34 -34.82
C ILE A 790 7.77 4.09 -34.27
N LYS A 791 8.56 5.14 -34.00
CA LYS A 791 9.86 5.00 -33.32
C LYS A 791 9.72 4.71 -31.82
N LYS A 792 8.63 5.16 -31.18
CA LYS A 792 8.32 4.91 -29.76
C LYS A 792 7.76 3.51 -29.49
N LEU A 793 7.25 2.82 -30.51
CA LEU A 793 7.02 1.35 -30.46
C LEU A 793 8.32 0.54 -30.25
N LYS A 794 9.49 1.19 -30.22
CA LYS A 794 10.80 0.60 -29.88
C LYS A 794 11.45 1.26 -28.66
N ASP A 795 10.69 1.96 -27.82
CA ASP A 795 11.21 2.52 -26.58
C ASP A 795 11.56 1.41 -25.57
N ARG A 796 12.61 1.63 -24.79
CA ARG A 796 13.16 0.64 -23.85
C ARG A 796 12.22 0.33 -22.67
N ILE A 797 11.17 1.14 -22.47
CA ILE A 797 10.19 0.94 -21.39
C ILE A 797 8.83 0.61 -22.01
N PHE A 798 8.24 -0.49 -21.55
CA PHE A 798 6.99 -1.05 -22.03
C PHE A 798 5.81 -0.06 -21.98
N THR A 799 5.70 0.72 -20.91
CA THR A 799 4.70 1.79 -20.72
C THR A 799 4.73 2.84 -21.84
N VAL A 800 5.92 3.18 -22.35
CA VAL A 800 6.10 4.12 -23.46
C VAL A 800 5.77 3.46 -24.80
N ARG A 801 6.08 2.16 -24.99
CA ARG A 801 5.64 1.41 -26.17
C ARG A 801 4.11 1.39 -26.26
N GLN A 802 3.45 0.95 -25.18
CA GLN A 802 1.99 0.97 -25.05
C GLN A 802 1.39 2.36 -25.31
N SER A 803 2.01 3.43 -24.78
CA SER A 803 1.53 4.79 -25.02
C SER A 803 1.57 5.19 -26.50
N ALA A 804 2.60 4.77 -27.23
CA ALA A 804 2.68 4.93 -28.66
C ALA A 804 1.71 4.01 -29.43
N GLU A 805 1.43 2.81 -28.93
CA GLU A 805 0.40 1.92 -29.50
C GLU A 805 -1.01 2.56 -29.42
N ILE A 806 -1.38 3.06 -28.23
CA ILE A 806 -2.65 3.76 -28.00
C ILE A 806 -2.74 5.00 -28.89
N ALA A 807 -1.69 5.81 -28.94
CA ALA A 807 -1.65 7.03 -29.74
C ALA A 807 -1.79 6.79 -31.25
N LEU A 808 -1.14 5.74 -31.77
CA LEU A 808 -1.29 5.31 -33.17
C LEU A 808 -2.69 4.77 -33.45
N GLY A 809 -3.25 3.96 -32.55
CA GLY A 809 -4.63 3.51 -32.63
C GLY A 809 -5.65 4.66 -32.64
N GLU A 810 -5.35 5.78 -31.97
CA GLU A 810 -6.20 6.97 -31.97
C GLU A 810 -6.08 7.85 -33.22
N ILE A 811 -4.93 7.89 -33.90
CA ILE A 811 -4.80 8.48 -35.24
C ILE A 811 -5.60 7.67 -36.29
N GLY A 812 -5.61 6.34 -36.15
CA GLY A 812 -6.46 5.45 -36.95
C GLY A 812 -5.89 5.08 -38.32
N VAL A 813 -6.77 4.83 -39.29
CA VAL A 813 -6.47 4.09 -40.54
C VAL A 813 -5.33 4.69 -41.38
N SER A 814 -5.11 6.00 -41.30
CA SER A 814 -4.06 6.70 -42.07
C SER A 814 -2.64 6.20 -41.80
N ILE A 815 -2.38 5.56 -40.64
CA ILE A 815 -1.04 5.03 -40.32
C ILE A 815 -0.70 3.75 -41.10
N VAL A 816 -1.70 2.98 -41.54
CA VAL A 816 -1.54 1.57 -41.97
C VAL A 816 -0.47 1.41 -43.07
N PRO A 817 -0.37 2.25 -44.11
CA PRO A 817 0.69 2.14 -45.12
C PRO A 817 2.10 2.32 -44.55
N VAL A 818 2.27 3.24 -43.59
CA VAL A 818 3.57 3.57 -42.97
C VAL A 818 3.97 2.51 -41.93
N LEU A 819 2.98 1.99 -41.19
CA LEU A 819 3.17 0.94 -40.20
C LEU A 819 3.65 -0.37 -40.87
N LEU A 820 3.00 -0.77 -41.96
CA LEU A 820 3.37 -1.96 -42.73
C LEU A 820 4.72 -1.82 -43.44
N ASP A 821 5.04 -0.63 -43.97
CA ASP A 821 6.37 -0.33 -44.52
C ASP A 821 7.46 -0.48 -43.44
N SER A 822 7.24 0.11 -42.25
CA SER A 822 8.18 0.00 -41.13
C SER A 822 8.29 -1.42 -40.56
N LEU A 823 7.24 -2.25 -40.65
CA LEU A 823 7.25 -3.66 -40.29
C LEU A 823 8.13 -4.47 -41.25
N SER A 824 7.94 -4.30 -42.57
CA SER A 824 8.74 -5.01 -43.58
C SER A 824 10.26 -4.74 -43.49
N LYS A 825 10.64 -3.61 -42.88
CA LYS A 825 12.04 -3.18 -42.66
C LYS A 825 12.61 -3.56 -41.30
N ASN A 826 11.84 -4.20 -40.41
CA ASN A 826 12.26 -4.48 -39.03
C ASN A 826 11.61 -5.73 -38.45
N LYS A 827 12.26 -6.88 -38.66
CA LYS A 827 11.90 -8.16 -38.04
C LYS A 827 12.44 -8.23 -36.60
N ASN A 828 11.64 -7.80 -35.65
CA ASN A 828 11.92 -7.88 -34.22
C ASN A 828 10.61 -8.06 -33.47
N GLU A 829 10.49 -9.14 -32.71
CA GLU A 829 9.23 -9.60 -32.13
C GLU A 829 8.53 -8.56 -31.26
N ASP A 830 9.27 -7.80 -30.45
CA ASP A 830 8.67 -6.76 -29.58
C ASP A 830 7.95 -5.69 -30.42
N PHE A 831 8.58 -5.27 -31.52
CA PHE A 831 8.00 -4.33 -32.46
C PHE A 831 6.86 -4.95 -33.27
N GLU A 832 6.96 -6.22 -33.65
CA GLU A 832 5.90 -6.96 -34.35
C GLU A 832 4.65 -7.10 -33.47
N LYS A 833 4.80 -7.50 -32.20
CA LYS A 833 3.73 -7.57 -31.19
C LYS A 833 3.05 -6.20 -31.02
N SER A 834 3.84 -5.13 -30.86
CA SER A 834 3.32 -3.76 -30.79
C SER A 834 2.58 -3.32 -32.07
N VAL A 835 3.06 -3.71 -33.25
CA VAL A 835 2.38 -3.43 -34.53
C VAL A 835 1.06 -4.19 -34.66
N LEU A 836 0.99 -5.45 -34.23
CA LEU A 836 -0.27 -6.21 -34.24
C LEU A 836 -1.30 -5.63 -33.25
N ARG A 837 -0.90 -5.24 -32.03
CA ARG A 837 -1.79 -4.53 -31.08
C ARG A 837 -2.35 -3.24 -31.68
N VAL A 838 -1.51 -2.44 -32.36
CA VAL A 838 -1.94 -1.22 -33.07
C VAL A 838 -2.93 -1.53 -34.19
N ILE A 839 -2.69 -2.59 -34.97
CA ILE A 839 -3.60 -3.04 -36.03
C ILE A 839 -4.96 -3.47 -35.45
N ASN A 840 -4.97 -4.26 -34.38
CA ASN A 840 -6.21 -4.71 -33.72
C ASN A 840 -7.06 -3.53 -33.21
N ARG A 841 -6.41 -2.47 -32.68
CA ARG A 841 -7.08 -1.20 -32.29
C ARG A 841 -7.66 -0.40 -33.46
N ILE A 842 -7.24 -0.69 -34.70
CA ILE A 842 -7.67 0.00 -35.93
C ILE A 842 -8.76 -0.78 -36.68
N ILE A 843 -8.83 -2.11 -36.58
CA ILE A 843 -9.81 -2.93 -37.32
C ILE A 843 -11.26 -2.50 -37.06
N PRO A 844 -11.71 -2.22 -35.82
CA PRO A 844 -13.05 -1.67 -35.55
C PRO A 844 -13.31 -0.28 -36.16
N LYS A 845 -12.27 0.41 -36.64
CA LYS A 845 -12.31 1.74 -37.27
C LYS A 845 -12.19 1.68 -38.81
N LEU A 846 -12.13 0.49 -39.42
CA LEU A 846 -12.01 0.29 -40.88
C LEU A 846 -13.39 0.24 -41.56
N ASP A 847 -13.71 1.25 -42.36
CA ASP A 847 -14.90 1.26 -43.22
C ASP A 847 -14.76 0.20 -44.33
N THR A 848 -15.76 -0.68 -44.44
CA THR A 848 -15.77 -1.83 -45.36
C THR A 848 -15.61 -1.45 -46.83
N LEU A 849 -16.10 -0.27 -47.24
CA LEU A 849 -16.04 0.22 -48.61
C LEU A 849 -14.85 1.16 -48.82
N LYS A 850 -14.61 2.10 -47.91
CA LYS A 850 -13.56 3.14 -48.06
C LYS A 850 -12.16 2.62 -47.78
N ASN A 851 -12.00 1.54 -47.01
CA ASN A 851 -10.68 1.01 -46.59
C ASN A 851 -10.40 -0.41 -47.10
N LEU A 852 -11.04 -0.83 -48.20
CA LEU A 852 -10.93 -2.20 -48.74
C LEU A 852 -9.47 -2.64 -49.00
N LYS A 853 -8.63 -1.73 -49.50
CA LYS A 853 -7.19 -1.99 -49.75
C LYS A 853 -6.41 -2.24 -48.46
N GLU A 854 -6.72 -1.50 -47.41
CA GLU A 854 -6.10 -1.63 -46.08
C GLU A 854 -6.64 -2.87 -45.35
N ARG A 855 -7.94 -3.17 -45.45
CA ARG A 855 -8.56 -4.41 -44.93
C ARG A 855 -7.88 -5.66 -45.52
N VAL A 856 -7.70 -5.72 -46.84
CA VAL A 856 -7.01 -6.86 -47.50
C VAL A 856 -5.55 -6.99 -47.05
N LYS A 857 -4.81 -5.88 -46.95
CA LYS A 857 -3.43 -5.90 -46.43
C LYS A 857 -3.35 -6.40 -44.99
N ILE A 858 -4.25 -5.95 -44.13
CA ILE A 858 -4.31 -6.34 -42.71
C ILE A 858 -4.69 -7.82 -42.56
N LYS A 859 -5.72 -8.29 -43.28
CA LYS A 859 -6.07 -9.73 -43.33
C LYS A 859 -4.85 -10.58 -43.71
N ASN A 860 -4.20 -10.24 -44.83
CA ASN A 860 -3.04 -11.01 -45.32
C ASN A 860 -1.86 -11.02 -44.33
N LEU A 861 -1.63 -9.90 -43.61
CA LEU A 861 -0.61 -9.85 -42.56
C LEU A 861 -0.97 -10.78 -41.40
N LEU A 862 -2.18 -10.66 -40.84
CA LEU A 862 -2.60 -11.45 -39.68
C LEU A 862 -2.63 -12.95 -40.04
N ILE A 863 -3.06 -13.31 -41.24
CA ILE A 863 -3.00 -14.70 -41.75
C ILE A 863 -1.56 -15.23 -41.74
N SER A 864 -0.56 -14.41 -42.08
CA SER A 864 0.86 -14.83 -42.02
C SER A 864 1.42 -15.03 -40.60
N TYR A 865 0.72 -14.54 -39.57
CA TYR A 865 1.03 -14.79 -38.16
C TYR A 865 0.19 -15.92 -37.52
N LEU A 866 -0.66 -16.62 -38.28
CA LEU A 866 -1.34 -17.84 -37.79
C LEU A 866 -0.37 -19.04 -37.66
N ASP A 867 0.71 -19.04 -38.44
CA ASP A 867 1.66 -20.15 -38.60
C ASP A 867 3.05 -19.85 -37.97
N VAL A 868 3.12 -18.94 -36.99
CA VAL A 868 4.35 -18.70 -36.21
C VAL A 868 4.29 -19.41 -34.86
N ASP A 869 5.43 -19.88 -34.37
CA ASP A 869 5.54 -20.56 -33.07
C ASP A 869 5.30 -19.63 -31.87
N ASN A 870 5.45 -18.32 -32.08
CA ASN A 870 5.42 -17.31 -31.03
C ASN A 870 3.99 -17.04 -30.52
N LEU A 871 3.69 -17.49 -29.30
CA LEU A 871 2.33 -17.55 -28.75
C LEU A 871 1.60 -16.19 -28.71
N SER A 872 2.29 -15.11 -28.34
CA SER A 872 1.71 -13.76 -28.33
C SER A 872 1.37 -13.27 -29.75
N LEU A 873 2.24 -13.50 -30.74
CA LEU A 873 1.99 -13.09 -32.12
C LEU A 873 0.81 -13.86 -32.72
N LYS A 874 0.73 -15.18 -32.48
CA LYS A 874 -0.38 -16.02 -32.94
C LYS A 874 -1.71 -15.62 -32.27
N THR A 875 -1.71 -15.35 -30.96
CA THR A 875 -2.89 -14.86 -30.22
C THR A 875 -3.39 -13.53 -30.80
N LEU A 876 -2.50 -12.53 -30.93
CA LEU A 876 -2.84 -11.21 -31.50
C LEU A 876 -3.35 -11.31 -32.94
N ALA A 877 -2.82 -12.24 -33.73
CA ALA A 877 -3.27 -12.48 -35.11
C ALA A 877 -4.71 -12.99 -35.17
N ILE A 878 -5.06 -13.95 -34.31
CA ILE A 878 -6.40 -14.54 -34.26
C ILE A 878 -7.42 -13.51 -33.75
N GLU A 879 -7.08 -12.76 -32.70
CA GLU A 879 -7.94 -11.68 -32.20
C GLU A 879 -8.21 -10.62 -33.28
N GLY A 880 -7.17 -10.19 -34.00
CA GLY A 880 -7.29 -9.26 -35.11
C GLY A 880 -8.19 -9.78 -36.23
N LEU A 881 -8.07 -11.06 -36.58
CA LEU A 881 -8.90 -11.71 -37.58
C LEU A 881 -10.37 -11.80 -37.13
N SER A 882 -10.63 -12.20 -35.88
CA SER A 882 -11.97 -12.30 -35.30
C SER A 882 -12.72 -10.95 -35.31
N LEU A 883 -12.01 -9.82 -35.14
CA LEU A 883 -12.60 -8.48 -35.20
C LEU A 883 -13.22 -8.12 -36.57
N PHE A 884 -12.90 -8.82 -37.66
CA PHE A 884 -13.56 -8.62 -38.95
C PHE A 884 -15.00 -9.18 -39.01
N LYS A 885 -15.30 -10.25 -38.27
CA LYS A 885 -16.59 -10.98 -38.27
C LYS A 885 -17.08 -11.43 -39.66
N GLU A 886 -16.16 -11.67 -40.60
CA GLU A 886 -16.46 -12.08 -41.98
C GLU A 886 -16.41 -13.61 -42.15
N LYS A 887 -17.36 -14.21 -42.88
CA LYS A 887 -17.47 -15.68 -43.06
C LYS A 887 -16.19 -16.35 -43.58
N GLU A 888 -15.50 -15.71 -44.53
CA GLU A 888 -14.19 -16.14 -45.06
C GLU A 888 -13.17 -16.34 -43.92
N ILE A 889 -13.13 -15.42 -42.96
CA ILE A 889 -12.19 -15.46 -41.84
C ILE A 889 -12.58 -16.56 -40.86
N LYS A 890 -13.88 -16.72 -40.55
CA LYS A 890 -14.36 -17.87 -39.75
C LYS A 890 -13.93 -19.21 -40.36
N GLU A 891 -14.02 -19.36 -41.67
CA GLU A 891 -13.57 -20.56 -42.38
C GLU A 891 -12.05 -20.75 -42.38
N ILE A 892 -11.26 -19.68 -42.38
CA ILE A 892 -9.79 -19.75 -42.25
C ILE A 892 -9.40 -20.18 -40.82
N LEU A 893 -9.97 -19.56 -39.79
CA LEU A 893 -9.69 -19.91 -38.39
C LEU A 893 -10.13 -21.35 -38.09
N ARG A 894 -11.33 -21.76 -38.55
CA ARG A 894 -11.83 -23.14 -38.42
C ARG A 894 -10.93 -24.19 -39.09
N LYS A 895 -10.23 -23.84 -40.18
CA LYS A 895 -9.26 -24.73 -40.85
C LYS A 895 -7.95 -24.90 -40.08
N LYS A 896 -7.65 -24.05 -39.10
CA LYS A 896 -6.46 -24.19 -38.21
C LYS A 896 -6.73 -25.10 -37.00
N ILE A 897 -7.97 -25.15 -36.51
CA ILE A 897 -8.37 -25.96 -35.33
C ILE A 897 -7.82 -27.40 -35.33
N PRO A 898 -7.82 -28.17 -36.44
CA PRO A 898 -7.32 -29.56 -36.43
C PRO A 898 -5.79 -29.71 -36.36
N PHE A 899 -5.03 -28.61 -36.45
CA PHE A 899 -3.57 -28.59 -36.51
C PHE A 899 -2.94 -27.84 -35.33
N GLU A 900 -3.75 -27.34 -34.40
CA GLU A 900 -3.29 -26.61 -33.23
C GLU A 900 -3.37 -27.48 -31.97
N SER A 901 -2.33 -27.42 -31.15
CA SER A 901 -2.21 -28.17 -29.90
C SER A 901 -2.20 -27.28 -28.65
N ASP A 902 -1.95 -25.97 -28.78
CA ASP A 902 -2.03 -25.06 -27.64
C ASP A 902 -3.51 -24.79 -27.25
N PRO A 903 -3.92 -25.00 -25.98
CA PRO A 903 -5.32 -24.83 -25.56
C PRO A 903 -5.87 -23.40 -25.70
N LEU A 904 -5.05 -22.37 -25.44
CA LEU A 904 -5.47 -20.97 -25.55
C LEU A 904 -5.71 -20.60 -27.02
N ILE A 905 -4.79 -20.98 -27.89
CA ILE A 905 -4.94 -20.77 -29.33
C ILE A 905 -6.14 -21.56 -29.86
N LEU A 906 -6.32 -22.82 -29.44
CA LEU A 906 -7.46 -23.64 -29.80
C LEU A 906 -8.80 -23.01 -29.36
N ARG A 907 -8.86 -22.42 -28.16
CA ARG A 907 -10.01 -21.62 -27.70
C ARG A 907 -10.25 -20.40 -28.60
N LYS A 908 -9.23 -19.56 -28.80
CA LYS A 908 -9.33 -18.34 -29.63
C LYS A 908 -9.73 -18.63 -31.08
N LEU A 909 -9.26 -19.76 -31.65
CA LEU A 909 -9.66 -20.25 -32.98
C LEU A 909 -11.12 -20.69 -33.05
N LYS A 910 -11.67 -21.32 -31.99
CA LYS A 910 -13.10 -21.66 -31.89
C LYS A 910 -13.95 -20.40 -31.76
N GLU A 911 -13.65 -19.54 -30.80
CA GLU A 911 -14.34 -18.27 -30.57
C GLU A 911 -14.41 -17.44 -31.86
N GLY A 912 -13.29 -17.26 -32.55
CA GLY A 912 -13.20 -16.54 -33.82
C GLY A 912 -13.84 -17.25 -35.03
N ALA A 913 -14.12 -18.55 -34.93
CA ALA A 913 -14.84 -19.33 -35.94
C ALA A 913 -16.36 -19.39 -35.69
N GLU A 914 -16.84 -18.87 -34.55
CA GLU A 914 -18.24 -18.86 -34.13
C GLU A 914 -18.80 -17.43 -34.15
N LEU A 915 -18.12 -16.46 -33.52
CA LEU A 915 -18.42 -15.01 -33.50
C LEU A 915 -18.55 -14.37 -34.89
#